data_AF-A0A971NFR8-F1
#
_entry.id   AF-A0A971NFR8-F1
#
_cell.length_a   1.000
_cell.length_b   1.000
_cell.length_c   1.000
_cell.angle_alpha   90.00
_cell.angle_beta   90.00
_cell.angle_gamma   90.00
#
_symmetry.space_group_name_H-M   'P 1'
#
loop_
_entity.id
_entity.type
_entity.pdbx_description
1 polymer ?
#
loop_
_entity_poly.entity_id
_entity_poly.type
_entity_poly.pdbx_seq_one_letter_code
_entity_poly.pdbx_strand_id
1 'polypeptide(L)'
;MEKGIIKKIKIQDKIMKAEIKSSNGKYDVDIPLDVGDAIALKNKECLFTVIDNKVIDLVVDGRNLLARYTHSKKAGTHRHQKQSRSSGTNRGKVKREANYRDSASLQAQYAVAPYNFVPLTNTVIDCAPPVSMDRYWGDRFTGFIDIHIETLTPVYIGDTNNEQEERKAIESDQDKATNKFQNPDFFSPGGVPKIPGSSLRGMTRSLLEMVSFSQMEFVDNQRFFYRMVAEPRYRISNTYRQAMRDVKPGWLEKEGNEYVIYPTSPDKAFRIKKHILVEKGLQINDFSSDLTIYFRDPGNENEVVTEFETETNDLNIPGRVVAPGALSGSYWIVPENKADTALQFAPGVLDDYRNDEQRAEEADLLKRIEDLQKAGKPGSVPCFFKAVEGKVVAFGHTRNFRMCYRHRVHDHLPAAHKPENRSEKYDMANVIFGKAGKLAGRVFFEDAWLIGNPTDCQMDETYLQILSSPKPTTFQHYLEQPDNKRDLKSWEDHPDDNNNKGLLRGYKLYWHRKTPSESGKNNSWNADTNLDKPHLHRKVKPIKTGTCFSGRIRFENLTRIELGALLFVLDLPGSLRHKIGMGKPLGLGSIKITPSLTVSIREKTANGIPGRYQKLFGEESWHLAEEKRDIQEYKDAFAQFILKELGVAEADKATADDLWKQPPLQELTAVLDFDNTALENWNDRTRYMEIERRRGQKKENEFKERHVLPPPSRVRGSK
;
A
#
# COMPACT_ATOMS: atom_id res chain seq x y z
N MET A 1 0.70 47.30 -9.16
CA MET A 1 -0.36 47.18 -8.15
C MET A 1 -0.93 48.55 -7.86
N GLU A 2 -2.23 48.71 -8.07
CA GLU A 2 -3.04 49.87 -7.70
C GLU A 2 -3.69 49.66 -6.32
N LYS A 3 -4.12 50.75 -5.67
CA LYS A 3 -4.94 50.70 -4.45
C LYS A 3 -6.41 50.88 -4.81
N GLY A 4 -7.29 50.10 -4.19
CA GLY A 4 -8.74 50.20 -4.37
C GLY A 4 -9.52 49.82 -3.11
N ILE A 5 -10.84 49.94 -3.18
CA ILE A 5 -11.76 49.49 -2.13
C ILE A 5 -12.81 48.58 -2.77
N ILE A 6 -13.05 47.40 -2.17
CA ILE A 6 -14.10 46.48 -2.59
C ILE A 6 -15.46 47.07 -2.16
N LYS A 7 -16.29 47.52 -3.11
CA LYS A 7 -17.53 48.27 -2.81
C LYS A 7 -18.82 47.44 -2.91
N LYS A 8 -18.89 46.51 -3.86
CA LYS A 8 -20.00 45.55 -3.95
C LYS A 8 -19.47 44.14 -3.98
N ILE A 9 -20.25 43.23 -3.43
CA ILE A 9 -20.01 41.79 -3.46
C ILE A 9 -21.35 41.13 -3.76
N LYS A 10 -21.39 40.24 -4.75
CA LYS A 10 -22.55 39.41 -5.10
C LYS A 10 -22.08 37.97 -5.26
N ILE A 11 -22.81 37.01 -4.70
CA ILE A 11 -22.49 35.59 -4.82
C ILE A 11 -23.42 34.99 -5.85
N GLN A 12 -22.86 34.25 -6.80
CA GLN A 12 -23.60 33.54 -7.84
C GLN A 12 -22.83 32.26 -8.19
N ASP A 13 -23.51 31.12 -8.26
CA ASP A 13 -22.94 29.82 -8.66
C ASP A 13 -21.66 29.41 -7.90
N LYS A 14 -21.62 29.70 -6.58
CA LYS A 14 -20.48 29.45 -5.66
C LYS A 14 -19.20 30.25 -5.99
N ILE A 15 -19.29 31.28 -6.83
CA ILE A 15 -18.23 32.24 -7.09
C ILE A 15 -18.65 33.61 -6.54
N MET A 16 -17.72 34.30 -5.88
CA MET A 16 -17.96 35.64 -5.34
C MET A 16 -17.50 36.70 -6.34
N LYS A 17 -18.42 37.50 -6.84
CA LYS A 17 -18.12 38.63 -7.74
C LYS A 17 -17.98 39.91 -6.93
N ALA A 18 -16.84 40.59 -7.05
CA ALA A 18 -16.53 41.82 -6.32
C ALA A 18 -16.27 43.00 -7.26
N GLU A 19 -16.92 44.14 -6.99
CA GLU A 19 -16.67 45.43 -7.67
C GLU A 19 -15.62 46.21 -6.87
N ILE A 20 -14.41 46.36 -7.39
CA ILE A 20 -13.34 47.20 -6.84
C ILE A 20 -13.45 48.60 -7.44
N LYS A 21 -13.40 49.63 -6.60
CA LYS A 21 -13.28 51.04 -7.04
C LYS A 21 -11.89 51.58 -6.68
N SER A 22 -11.14 52.07 -7.66
CA SER A 22 -9.89 52.83 -7.47
C SER A 22 -10.04 54.27 -7.97
N SER A 23 -8.95 55.04 -7.94
CA SER A 23 -8.85 56.35 -8.62
C SER A 23 -8.94 56.24 -10.14
N ASN A 24 -8.60 55.08 -10.70
CA ASN A 24 -8.40 54.88 -12.13
C ASN A 24 -9.63 54.25 -12.81
N GLY A 25 -10.58 53.72 -12.04
CA GLY A 25 -11.80 53.15 -12.57
C GLY A 25 -12.54 52.23 -11.60
N LYS A 26 -13.42 51.41 -12.20
CA LYS A 26 -14.08 50.28 -11.54
C LYS A 26 -13.64 48.99 -12.23
N TYR A 27 -13.40 47.96 -11.44
CA TYR A 27 -12.94 46.66 -11.93
C TYR A 27 -13.74 45.56 -11.23
N ASP A 28 -14.37 44.70 -12.02
CA ASP A 28 -15.05 43.51 -11.52
C ASP A 28 -14.08 42.32 -11.49
N VAL A 29 -14.16 41.52 -10.43
CA VAL A 29 -13.29 40.36 -10.22
C VAL A 29 -14.04 39.20 -9.59
N ASP A 30 -13.83 38.00 -10.14
CA ASP A 30 -14.39 36.75 -9.63
C ASP A 30 -13.37 36.13 -8.65
N ILE A 31 -13.80 35.90 -7.41
CA ILE A 31 -12.95 35.46 -6.28
C ILE A 31 -13.49 34.12 -5.74
N PRO A 32 -12.64 33.07 -5.60
CA PRO A 32 -13.07 31.74 -5.16
C PRO A 32 -13.06 31.59 -3.63
N LEU A 33 -14.03 32.22 -2.96
CA LEU A 33 -14.21 32.19 -1.50
C LEU A 33 -15.65 31.86 -1.10
N ASP A 34 -15.89 31.52 0.17
CA ASP A 34 -17.20 31.15 0.68
C ASP A 34 -18.06 32.36 1.14
N VAL A 35 -19.31 32.07 1.55
CA VAL A 35 -20.29 33.09 1.93
C VAL A 35 -19.90 33.84 3.22
N GLY A 36 -19.14 33.21 4.12
CA GLY A 36 -18.66 33.84 5.36
C GLY A 36 -17.54 34.85 5.08
N ASP A 37 -16.58 34.45 4.24
CA ASP A 37 -15.49 35.33 3.79
C ASP A 37 -16.01 36.58 3.05
N ALA A 38 -17.10 36.42 2.29
CA ALA A 38 -17.68 37.49 1.48
C ALA A 38 -18.13 38.72 2.29
N ILE A 39 -18.67 38.53 3.50
CA ILE A 39 -19.13 39.66 4.33
C ILE A 39 -17.92 40.44 4.87
N ALA A 40 -16.83 39.75 5.21
CA ALA A 40 -15.62 40.35 5.80
C ALA A 40 -14.79 41.19 4.81
N LEU A 41 -14.98 41.00 3.50
CA LEU A 41 -14.24 41.71 2.44
C LEU A 41 -14.92 43.01 1.97
N LYS A 42 -16.20 43.23 2.31
CA LYS A 42 -16.94 44.43 1.89
C LYS A 42 -16.37 45.69 2.55
N ASN A 43 -16.10 46.72 1.75
CA ASN A 43 -15.43 47.98 2.12
C ASN A 43 -13.95 47.85 2.58
N LYS A 44 -13.28 46.70 2.43
CA LYS A 44 -11.84 46.63 2.70
C LYS A 44 -11.01 47.30 1.60
N GLU A 45 -9.90 47.89 2.01
CA GLU A 45 -8.83 48.31 1.10
C GLU A 45 -8.14 47.08 0.50
N CYS A 46 -7.74 47.20 -0.77
CA CYS A 46 -7.02 46.16 -1.48
C CYS A 46 -5.88 46.74 -2.34
N LEU A 47 -4.87 45.91 -2.58
CA LEU A 47 -3.85 46.13 -3.61
C LEU A 47 -4.12 45.16 -4.75
N PHE A 48 -4.19 45.62 -5.99
CA PHE A 48 -4.56 44.76 -7.12
C PHE A 48 -3.75 45.09 -8.39
N THR A 49 -3.60 44.14 -9.30
CA THR A 49 -2.92 44.37 -10.59
C THR A 49 -3.90 44.12 -11.72
N VAL A 50 -3.99 45.07 -12.65
CA VAL A 50 -4.81 44.98 -13.86
C VAL A 50 -3.90 44.77 -15.07
N ILE A 51 -4.26 43.80 -15.92
CA ILE A 51 -3.74 43.64 -17.29
C ILE A 51 -4.95 43.45 -18.21
N ASP A 52 -5.00 44.15 -19.34
CA ASP A 52 -6.10 44.09 -20.32
C ASP A 52 -7.51 44.24 -19.69
N ASN A 53 -7.67 45.24 -18.81
CA ASN A 53 -8.87 45.49 -18.00
C ASN A 53 -9.32 44.35 -17.06
N LYS A 54 -8.51 43.31 -16.85
CA LYS A 54 -8.79 42.22 -15.91
C LYS A 54 -7.89 42.26 -14.70
N VAL A 55 -8.48 42.07 -13.52
CA VAL A 55 -7.74 41.94 -12.25
C VAL A 55 -7.09 40.55 -12.21
N ILE A 56 -5.76 40.51 -12.23
CA ILE A 56 -4.98 39.25 -12.22
C ILE A 56 -4.41 38.90 -10.84
N ASP A 57 -4.22 39.90 -9.98
CA ASP A 57 -3.82 39.77 -8.58
C ASP A 57 -4.71 40.65 -7.71
N LEU A 58 -5.10 40.14 -6.54
CA LEU A 58 -5.86 40.89 -5.55
C LEU A 58 -5.39 40.54 -4.15
N VAL A 59 -4.79 41.50 -3.46
CA VAL A 59 -4.24 41.35 -2.12
C VAL A 59 -5.09 42.14 -1.12
N VAL A 60 -5.59 41.44 -0.11
CA VAL A 60 -6.32 42.02 1.05
C VAL A 60 -5.68 41.49 2.33
N ASP A 61 -5.44 42.36 3.30
CA ASP A 61 -4.74 42.02 4.57
C ASP A 61 -3.42 41.23 4.36
N GLY A 62 -2.67 41.52 3.29
CA GLY A 62 -1.42 40.83 2.95
C GLY A 62 -1.56 39.44 2.32
N ARG A 63 -2.79 38.98 2.01
CA ARG A 63 -3.06 37.69 1.36
C ARG A 63 -3.54 37.90 -0.08
N ASN A 64 -2.91 37.25 -1.06
CA ASN A 64 -3.38 37.26 -2.45
C ASN A 64 -4.52 36.24 -2.65
N LEU A 65 -5.70 36.74 -3.00
CA LEU A 65 -6.94 35.99 -3.16
C LEU A 65 -7.08 35.31 -4.55
N LEU A 66 -6.23 35.65 -5.52
CA LEU A 66 -6.28 35.14 -6.90
C LEU A 66 -5.09 34.24 -7.30
N ALA A 67 -4.09 34.11 -6.42
CA ALA A 67 -2.80 33.42 -6.68
C ALA A 67 -2.88 31.93 -7.10
N ARG A 68 -4.07 31.33 -7.17
CA ARG A 68 -4.31 29.95 -7.64
C ARG A 68 -4.85 29.84 -9.06
N TYR A 69 -5.11 30.95 -9.78
CA TYR A 69 -5.81 30.91 -11.07
C TYR A 69 -4.96 31.32 -12.30
N THR A 70 -3.74 31.81 -12.12
CA THR A 70 -2.89 32.34 -13.22
C THR A 70 -1.88 31.36 -13.80
N HIS A 71 -1.75 30.13 -13.27
CA HIS A 71 -0.76 29.14 -13.72
C HIS A 71 -1.26 28.22 -14.86
N SER A 72 -2.09 28.75 -15.77
CA SER A 72 -2.48 28.04 -17.01
C SER A 72 -2.58 28.97 -18.21
N LYS A 73 -1.41 29.39 -18.73
CA LYS A 73 -1.13 29.57 -20.18
C LYS A 73 0.35 29.93 -20.46
N LYS A 74 1.07 28.94 -20.99
CA LYS A 74 2.32 28.91 -21.78
C LYS A 74 3.21 30.16 -21.93
N ALA A 75 4.49 29.95 -21.58
CA ALA A 75 5.72 30.14 -22.39
C ALA A 75 6.13 31.51 -22.99
N GLY A 76 7.42 31.87 -22.85
CA GLY A 76 8.07 32.86 -23.72
C GLY A 76 9.25 33.67 -23.14
N THR A 77 10.47 33.13 -23.20
CA THR A 77 11.77 33.81 -23.50
C THR A 77 12.24 35.14 -22.85
N HIS A 78 13.56 35.13 -22.54
CA HIS A 78 14.55 36.24 -22.52
C HIS A 78 14.85 37.11 -21.28
N ARG A 79 16.10 36.94 -20.78
CA ARG A 79 17.12 37.92 -20.33
C ARG A 79 16.67 39.36 -19.96
N HIS A 80 17.09 39.83 -18.77
CA HIS A 80 18.34 40.63 -18.66
C HIS A 80 18.88 40.80 -17.22
N GLN A 81 20.17 41.14 -17.15
CA GLN A 81 20.95 41.42 -15.94
C GLN A 81 20.50 42.67 -15.15
N LYS A 82 20.83 42.73 -13.86
CA LYS A 82 21.72 43.80 -13.37
C LYS A 82 22.47 43.44 -12.07
N GLN A 83 23.74 43.85 -12.00
CA GLN A 83 24.58 43.96 -10.80
C GLN A 83 24.05 45.14 -9.94
N SER A 84 24.41 45.40 -8.67
CA SER A 84 25.53 44.99 -7.80
C SER A 84 25.04 45.01 -6.32
N ARG A 85 25.81 44.92 -5.22
CA ARG A 85 27.27 45.04 -4.94
C ARG A 85 27.65 44.25 -3.66
N SER A 86 28.80 44.55 -3.07
CA SER A 86 29.37 44.04 -1.81
C SER A 86 28.79 44.78 -0.57
N SER A 87 29.03 44.43 0.71
CA SER A 87 30.07 43.60 1.37
C SER A 87 29.62 43.20 2.79
N GLY A 88 30.14 42.11 3.37
CA GLY A 88 30.00 41.86 4.81
C GLY A 88 30.18 40.39 5.22
N THR A 89 31.31 40.06 5.85
CA THR A 89 31.65 38.71 6.30
C THR A 89 30.85 38.26 7.53
N ASN A 90 30.17 37.11 7.44
CA ASN A 90 30.14 36.16 8.56
C ASN A 90 29.84 34.72 8.08
N ARG A 91 30.90 33.90 7.95
CA ARG A 91 30.78 32.46 7.64
C ARG A 91 30.66 31.67 8.94
N GLY A 92 29.71 30.73 9.00
CA GLY A 92 29.73 29.63 9.97
C GLY A 92 28.68 29.65 11.08
N LYS A 93 27.38 29.55 10.73
CA LYS A 93 26.34 28.89 11.57
C LYS A 93 24.99 28.67 10.87
N VAL A 94 24.64 29.47 9.85
CA VAL A 94 23.28 29.53 9.27
C VAL A 94 22.83 28.29 8.46
N LYS A 95 23.76 27.45 7.96
CA LYS A 95 23.40 26.31 7.08
C LYS A 95 22.58 25.18 7.74
N ARG A 96 22.64 25.01 9.08
CA ARG A 96 21.88 23.93 9.76
C ARG A 96 20.40 24.27 9.98
N GLU A 97 20.06 25.54 10.21
CA GLU A 97 18.67 25.94 10.50
C GLU A 97 17.83 26.14 9.23
N ALA A 98 18.44 26.56 8.12
CA ALA A 98 17.76 26.68 6.82
C ALA A 98 17.30 25.29 6.29
N ASN A 99 18.22 24.32 6.22
CA ASN A 99 17.92 22.98 5.73
C ASN A 99 16.89 22.22 6.61
N TYR A 100 16.87 22.50 7.92
CA TYR A 100 15.85 21.94 8.81
C TYR A 100 14.45 22.51 8.51
N ARG A 101 14.35 23.80 8.15
CA ARG A 101 13.07 24.39 7.73
C ARG A 101 12.57 23.85 6.39
N ASP A 102 13.43 23.68 5.40
CA ASP A 102 13.01 23.15 4.09
C ASP A 102 12.58 21.68 4.17
N SER A 103 13.35 20.83 4.87
CA SER A 103 12.97 19.42 5.09
C SER A 103 11.71 19.27 5.95
N ALA A 104 11.53 20.13 6.97
CA ALA A 104 10.28 20.21 7.72
C ALA A 104 9.10 20.72 6.87
N SER A 105 9.33 21.62 5.90
CA SER A 105 8.26 22.14 5.02
C SER A 105 7.73 21.07 4.05
N LEU A 106 8.61 20.21 3.52
CA LEU A 106 8.24 19.07 2.69
C LEU A 106 7.53 17.97 3.51
N GLN A 107 8.04 17.64 4.70
CA GLN A 107 7.36 16.72 5.63
C GLN A 107 6.00 17.26 6.12
N ALA A 108 5.81 18.57 6.21
CA ALA A 108 4.54 19.17 6.61
C ALA A 108 3.44 19.10 5.54
N GLN A 109 3.76 18.66 4.31
CA GLN A 109 2.78 18.56 3.22
C GLN A 109 2.46 17.12 2.82
N TYR A 110 3.45 16.21 2.82
CA TYR A 110 3.35 14.85 2.28
C TYR A 110 3.55 13.75 3.34
N ALA A 111 3.04 12.55 3.04
CA ALA A 111 3.30 11.36 3.84
C ALA A 111 4.71 10.83 3.59
N VAL A 112 5.25 10.11 4.57
CA VAL A 112 6.50 9.34 4.45
C VAL A 112 6.20 7.86 4.59
N ALA A 113 6.90 7.03 3.82
CA ALA A 113 6.80 5.58 3.90
C ALA A 113 8.12 4.93 3.46
N PRO A 114 8.43 3.71 3.92
CA PRO A 114 9.58 2.95 3.43
C PRO A 114 9.34 2.31 2.06
N TYR A 115 8.18 2.58 1.47
CA TYR A 115 7.80 2.21 0.11
C TYR A 115 7.25 3.42 -0.63
N ASN A 116 7.19 3.31 -1.96
CA ASN A 116 6.34 4.13 -2.80
C ASN A 116 5.82 3.26 -3.96
N PHE A 117 5.20 3.88 -4.95
CA PHE A 117 4.49 3.18 -6.02
C PHE A 117 4.98 3.66 -7.39
N VAL A 118 5.23 2.71 -8.27
CA VAL A 118 5.37 2.97 -9.71
C VAL A 118 3.96 2.98 -10.32
N PRO A 119 3.53 4.07 -10.98
CA PRO A 119 2.19 4.20 -11.52
C PRO A 119 1.77 3.04 -12.43
N LEU A 120 0.51 2.63 -12.35
CA LEU A 120 -0.10 1.84 -13.42
C LEU A 120 -0.22 2.69 -14.68
N THR A 121 -0.28 2.01 -15.82
CA THR A 121 -0.39 2.64 -17.11
C THR A 121 -1.79 2.39 -17.67
N ASN A 122 -2.32 3.32 -18.45
CA ASN A 122 -3.67 3.16 -19.02
C ASN A 122 -3.68 2.22 -20.25
N THR A 123 -2.54 1.61 -20.57
CA THR A 123 -2.30 0.74 -21.73
C THR A 123 -1.49 -0.45 -21.27
N VAL A 124 -1.93 -1.66 -21.62
CA VAL A 124 -1.11 -2.89 -21.50
C VAL A 124 -0.62 -3.25 -22.90
N ILE A 125 0.68 -3.48 -23.05
CA ILE A 125 1.27 -3.88 -24.34
C ILE A 125 0.97 -5.37 -24.59
N ASP A 126 0.35 -5.66 -25.72
CA ASP A 126 0.02 -7.02 -26.13
C ASP A 126 1.23 -7.71 -26.78
N CYS A 127 1.36 -9.01 -26.52
CA CYS A 127 2.33 -9.88 -27.16
C CYS A 127 1.62 -10.97 -27.95
N ALA A 128 2.26 -11.42 -29.04
CA ALA A 128 1.84 -12.63 -29.74
C ALA A 128 1.86 -13.84 -28.78
N PRO A 129 0.96 -14.83 -28.95
CA PRO A 129 1.03 -16.07 -28.17
C PRO A 129 2.38 -16.76 -28.38
N PRO A 130 2.94 -17.42 -27.34
CA PRO A 130 4.21 -18.11 -27.46
C PRO A 130 4.06 -19.37 -28.32
N VAL A 131 5.19 -19.82 -28.89
CA VAL A 131 5.26 -21.10 -29.61
C VAL A 131 5.17 -22.29 -28.66
N SER A 132 4.76 -23.45 -29.19
CA SER A 132 4.84 -24.73 -28.47
C SER A 132 6.28 -25.03 -28.03
N MET A 133 6.40 -25.64 -26.84
CA MET A 133 7.67 -26.13 -26.28
C MET A 133 8.02 -27.57 -26.72
N ASP A 134 7.20 -28.21 -27.57
CA ASP A 134 7.39 -29.60 -28.00
C ASP A 134 8.62 -29.77 -28.94
N ARG A 135 9.21 -28.65 -29.37
CA ARG A 135 10.46 -28.60 -30.16
C ARG A 135 11.25 -27.34 -29.89
N TYR A 136 12.52 -27.33 -30.30
CA TYR A 136 13.29 -26.10 -30.45
C TYR A 136 12.95 -25.41 -31.78
N TRP A 137 13.16 -24.10 -31.84
CA TRP A 137 12.82 -23.28 -33.01
C TRP A 137 14.02 -22.42 -33.42
N GLY A 138 14.45 -22.52 -34.69
CA GLY A 138 15.67 -21.87 -35.18
C GLY A 138 15.66 -20.33 -35.20
N ASP A 139 14.50 -19.69 -35.09
CA ASP A 139 14.35 -18.22 -34.95
C ASP A 139 14.39 -17.73 -33.49
N ARG A 140 14.63 -18.65 -32.54
CA ARG A 140 14.51 -18.42 -31.09
C ARG A 140 15.71 -18.93 -30.31
N PHE A 141 15.85 -18.40 -29.10
CA PHE A 141 16.99 -18.62 -28.22
C PHE A 141 16.62 -19.55 -27.07
N THR A 142 17.50 -20.52 -26.84
CA THR A 142 17.48 -21.43 -25.69
C THR A 142 18.86 -21.39 -25.06
N GLY A 143 18.95 -21.41 -23.73
CA GLY A 143 20.25 -21.26 -23.05
C GLY A 143 20.11 -21.00 -21.56
N PHE A 144 21.08 -20.27 -21.01
CA PHE A 144 21.07 -19.85 -19.62
C PHE A 144 21.73 -18.49 -19.41
N ILE A 145 21.31 -17.82 -18.33
CA ILE A 145 21.92 -16.61 -17.81
C ILE A 145 22.51 -16.98 -16.44
N ASP A 146 23.84 -16.96 -16.34
CA ASP A 146 24.51 -17.02 -15.04
C ASP A 146 24.40 -15.65 -14.37
N ILE A 147 24.10 -15.61 -13.07
CA ILE A 147 23.95 -14.38 -12.30
C ILE A 147 24.88 -14.38 -11.09
N HIS A 148 25.75 -13.36 -11.03
CA HIS A 148 26.51 -13.05 -9.82
C HIS A 148 25.75 -12.00 -9.00
N ILE A 149 25.58 -12.26 -7.70
CA ILE A 149 24.79 -11.41 -6.79
C ILE A 149 25.68 -10.94 -5.64
N GLU A 150 25.74 -9.64 -5.40
CA GLU A 150 26.46 -9.02 -4.28
C GLU A 150 25.46 -8.34 -3.32
N THR A 151 25.58 -8.60 -2.01
CA THR A 151 24.73 -7.93 -1.00
C THR A 151 25.25 -6.53 -0.65
N LEU A 152 24.43 -5.49 -0.87
CA LEU A 152 24.80 -4.09 -0.59
C LEU A 152 24.30 -3.57 0.78
N THR A 153 23.43 -4.37 1.40
CA THR A 153 22.91 -4.21 2.77
C THR A 153 22.68 -5.61 3.33
N PRO A 154 22.55 -5.82 4.65
CA PRO A 154 22.23 -7.13 5.19
C PRO A 154 20.96 -7.72 4.56
N VAL A 155 20.93 -9.03 4.32
CA VAL A 155 19.82 -9.70 3.63
C VAL A 155 19.22 -10.76 4.54
N TYR A 156 17.89 -10.79 4.64
CA TYR A 156 17.18 -11.86 5.36
C TYR A 156 16.04 -12.41 4.52
N ILE A 157 16.11 -13.72 4.25
CA ILE A 157 15.08 -14.56 3.65
C ILE A 157 14.89 -15.69 4.66
N GLY A 158 13.69 -15.82 5.23
CA GLY A 158 13.45 -16.86 6.25
C GLY A 158 13.51 -18.25 5.65
N ASP A 159 14.05 -19.20 6.42
CA ASP A 159 14.00 -20.61 6.07
C ASP A 159 12.60 -21.21 6.31
N THR A 160 12.35 -22.39 5.73
CA THR A 160 11.19 -23.23 6.04
C THR A 160 11.44 -23.99 7.34
N ASN A 161 10.44 -24.06 8.22
CA ASN A 161 10.48 -24.89 9.42
C ASN A 161 10.68 -26.37 9.05
N ASN A 162 11.51 -27.09 9.80
CA ASN A 162 11.51 -28.56 9.77
C ASN A 162 10.35 -29.16 10.61
N GLU A 163 10.10 -30.47 10.53
CA GLU A 163 8.97 -31.11 11.25
C GLU A 163 8.96 -30.85 12.77
N GLN A 164 10.13 -30.72 13.42
CA GLN A 164 10.20 -30.45 14.86
C GLN A 164 9.89 -28.99 15.17
N GLU A 165 10.31 -28.07 14.31
CA GLU A 165 10.01 -26.64 14.39
C GLU A 165 8.55 -26.33 14.03
N GLU A 166 7.96 -27.09 13.10
CA GLU A 166 6.55 -27.00 12.77
C GLU A 166 5.66 -27.48 13.92
N ARG A 167 6.02 -28.59 14.58
CA ARG A 167 5.36 -29.02 15.84
C ARG A 167 5.45 -27.94 16.91
N LYS A 168 6.64 -27.38 17.17
CA LYS A 168 6.84 -26.27 18.12
C LYS A 168 6.04 -25.02 17.75
N ALA A 169 5.90 -24.72 16.46
CA ALA A 169 5.05 -23.62 15.99
C ALA A 169 3.58 -23.88 16.32
N ILE A 170 3.06 -25.06 15.97
CA ILE A 170 1.68 -25.47 16.25
C ILE A 170 1.39 -25.47 17.76
N GLU A 171 2.27 -26.04 18.58
CA GLU A 171 2.16 -26.05 20.05
C GLU A 171 2.12 -24.61 20.60
N SER A 172 3.06 -23.74 20.16
CA SER A 172 3.10 -22.33 20.62
C SER A 172 1.88 -21.50 20.20
N ASP A 173 1.23 -21.87 19.09
CA ASP A 173 0.01 -21.24 18.60
C ASP A 173 -1.24 -21.70 19.36
N GLN A 174 -1.27 -22.97 19.81
CA GLN A 174 -2.38 -23.51 20.61
C GLN A 174 -2.39 -22.98 22.05
N ASP A 175 -1.23 -22.87 22.70
CA ASP A 175 -1.11 -22.40 24.08
C ASP A 175 -1.37 -20.88 24.26
N LYS A 176 -1.69 -20.16 23.18
CA LYS A 176 -1.76 -18.68 23.13
C LYS A 176 -0.50 -18.02 23.73
N ALA A 177 0.65 -18.68 23.57
CA ALA A 177 1.90 -18.26 24.20
C ALA A 177 2.31 -16.86 23.71
N THR A 178 2.79 -16.02 24.62
CA THR A 178 3.26 -14.66 24.30
C THR A 178 4.53 -14.63 23.42
N ASN A 179 5.13 -15.80 23.19
CA ASN A 179 6.26 -16.07 22.31
C ASN A 179 5.91 -17.20 21.32
N LYS A 180 5.20 -16.88 20.23
CA LYS A 180 5.08 -17.80 19.08
C LYS A 180 6.47 -18.22 18.61
N PHE A 181 6.66 -19.50 18.28
CA PHE A 181 7.94 -19.97 17.73
C PHE A 181 8.27 -19.26 16.41
N GLN A 182 9.54 -18.89 16.24
CA GLN A 182 10.06 -18.27 15.04
C GLN A 182 11.44 -18.85 14.73
N ASN A 183 11.55 -19.67 13.69
CA ASN A 183 12.86 -20.03 13.14
C ASN A 183 13.54 -18.72 12.65
N PRO A 184 14.68 -18.32 13.22
CA PRO A 184 15.37 -17.07 12.86
C PRO A 184 16.30 -17.25 11.67
N ASP A 185 16.61 -18.47 11.24
CA ASP A 185 17.64 -18.75 10.27
C ASP A 185 17.32 -18.23 8.87
N PHE A 186 18.39 -17.98 8.14
CA PHE A 186 18.35 -17.64 6.72
C PHE A 186 18.16 -18.92 5.90
N PHE A 187 17.38 -18.86 4.82
CA PHE A 187 17.12 -19.98 3.91
C PHE A 187 18.39 -20.77 3.55
N SER A 188 18.53 -21.96 4.13
CA SER A 188 19.75 -22.79 4.07
C SER A 188 19.45 -24.28 3.87
N PRO A 189 18.62 -24.70 2.88
CA PRO A 189 18.32 -26.11 2.65
C PRO A 189 19.60 -26.93 2.38
N GLY A 190 19.86 -27.92 3.23
CA GLY A 190 21.13 -28.67 3.23
C GLY A 190 22.26 -28.01 4.01
N GLY A 191 21.98 -27.06 4.91
CA GLY A 191 22.95 -26.38 5.77
C GLY A 191 23.76 -25.26 5.10
N VAL A 192 23.49 -24.95 3.83
CA VAL A 192 24.22 -23.94 3.04
C VAL A 192 23.27 -22.78 2.69
N PRO A 193 23.57 -21.54 3.11
CA PRO A 193 22.77 -20.35 2.77
C PRO A 193 22.61 -20.15 1.26
N LYS A 194 21.38 -19.89 0.81
CA LYS A 194 21.02 -19.68 -0.60
C LYS A 194 19.99 -18.57 -0.76
N ILE A 195 19.96 -17.91 -1.91
CA ILE A 195 18.82 -17.08 -2.31
C ILE A 195 17.88 -17.97 -3.13
N PRO A 196 16.62 -18.21 -2.71
CA PRO A 196 15.71 -19.09 -3.45
C PRO A 196 15.48 -18.63 -4.90
N GLY A 197 15.46 -19.58 -5.83
CA GLY A 197 15.09 -19.33 -7.22
C GLY A 197 13.69 -18.72 -7.36
N SER A 198 12.76 -19.06 -6.45
CA SER A 198 11.44 -18.44 -6.35
C SER A 198 11.48 -16.95 -5.98
N SER A 199 12.38 -16.55 -5.09
CA SER A 199 12.58 -15.13 -4.71
C SER A 199 13.15 -14.32 -5.86
N LEU A 200 14.10 -14.90 -6.60
CA LEU A 200 14.68 -14.29 -7.80
C LEU A 200 13.64 -14.19 -8.93
N ARG A 201 12.86 -15.25 -9.18
CA ARG A 201 11.77 -15.27 -10.17
C ARG A 201 10.73 -14.20 -9.87
N GLY A 202 10.25 -14.10 -8.63
CA GLY A 202 9.23 -13.11 -8.24
C GLY A 202 9.71 -11.66 -8.37
N MET A 203 10.96 -11.39 -7.96
CA MET A 203 11.60 -10.08 -8.14
C MET A 203 11.76 -9.72 -9.63
N THR A 204 12.29 -10.64 -10.43
CA THR A 204 12.54 -10.44 -11.87
C THR A 204 11.23 -10.25 -12.63
N ARG A 205 10.20 -11.06 -12.34
CA ARG A 205 8.88 -10.92 -12.95
C ARG A 205 8.24 -9.57 -12.62
N SER A 206 8.26 -9.15 -11.36
CA SER A 206 7.64 -7.87 -10.96
C SER A 206 8.30 -6.68 -11.66
N LEU A 207 9.62 -6.65 -11.77
CA LEU A 207 10.32 -5.63 -12.55
C LEU A 207 9.97 -5.72 -14.04
N LEU A 208 9.91 -6.93 -14.60
CA LEU A 208 9.58 -7.15 -16.01
C LEU A 208 8.17 -6.66 -16.33
N GLU A 209 7.18 -6.92 -15.47
CA GLU A 209 5.82 -6.39 -15.62
C GLU A 209 5.81 -4.86 -15.75
N MET A 210 6.57 -4.16 -14.90
CA MET A 210 6.68 -2.70 -14.91
C MET A 210 7.38 -2.15 -16.16
N VAL A 211 8.52 -2.71 -16.58
CA VAL A 211 9.28 -2.14 -17.73
C VAL A 211 8.69 -2.50 -19.09
N SER A 212 7.88 -3.56 -19.15
CA SER A 212 7.24 -4.04 -20.39
C SER A 212 5.78 -3.61 -20.53
N PHE A 213 5.24 -2.84 -19.59
CA PHE A 213 3.84 -2.41 -19.56
C PHE A 213 2.88 -3.63 -19.63
N SER A 214 3.19 -4.71 -18.90
CA SER A 214 2.35 -5.91 -18.82
C SER A 214 1.16 -5.70 -17.85
N GLN A 215 0.26 -6.67 -17.80
CA GLN A 215 -0.85 -6.65 -16.83
C GLN A 215 -0.35 -6.78 -15.38
N MET A 216 -0.93 -5.99 -14.45
CA MET A 216 -0.81 -6.26 -13.02
C MET A 216 -1.73 -7.44 -12.64
N GLU A 217 -1.22 -8.66 -12.75
CA GLU A 217 -2.00 -9.90 -12.56
C GLU A 217 -2.30 -10.18 -11.08
N PHE A 218 -1.33 -9.97 -10.19
CA PHE A 218 -1.43 -10.35 -8.77
C PHE A 218 -2.00 -9.22 -7.92
N VAL A 219 -3.33 -9.07 -7.91
CA VAL A 219 -4.08 -8.14 -7.07
C VAL A 219 -5.13 -8.89 -6.26
N ASP A 220 -5.20 -8.63 -4.95
CA ASP A 220 -6.18 -9.27 -4.07
C ASP A 220 -7.62 -9.00 -4.53
N ASN A 221 -8.44 -10.04 -4.59
CA ASN A 221 -9.86 -9.92 -4.94
C ASN A 221 -10.78 -9.81 -3.69
N GLN A 222 -10.29 -9.18 -2.63
CA GLN A 222 -10.98 -9.05 -1.35
C GLN A 222 -11.61 -7.66 -1.15
N ARG A 223 -12.67 -7.60 -0.34
CA ARG A 223 -13.20 -6.34 0.21
C ARG A 223 -12.57 -6.11 1.57
N PHE A 224 -12.16 -4.87 1.84
CA PHE A 224 -11.71 -4.50 3.16
C PHE A 224 -12.85 -4.04 4.08
N PHE A 225 -12.53 -3.93 5.37
CA PHE A 225 -13.43 -3.42 6.40
C PHE A 225 -12.89 -2.14 7.05
N TYR A 226 -13.79 -1.25 7.48
CA TYR A 226 -13.45 0.04 8.08
C TYR A 226 -14.40 0.49 9.18
N ARG A 227 -13.88 1.31 10.10
CA ARG A 227 -14.64 1.95 11.19
C ARG A 227 -14.10 3.36 11.38
N MET A 228 -14.91 4.39 11.12
CA MET A 228 -14.49 5.80 11.18
C MET A 228 -15.42 6.66 12.05
N VAL A 229 -15.50 6.30 13.34
CA VAL A 229 -16.31 7.01 14.34
C VAL A 229 -15.71 8.38 14.70
N ALA A 230 -14.40 8.44 14.97
CA ALA A 230 -13.76 9.56 15.69
C ALA A 230 -13.24 10.71 14.81
N GLU A 231 -13.29 10.61 13.48
CA GLU A 231 -12.75 11.62 12.57
C GLU A 231 -13.88 12.37 11.84
N PRO A 232 -14.30 13.57 12.27
CA PRO A 232 -15.43 14.27 11.67
C PRO A 232 -15.15 14.90 10.29
N ARG A 233 -13.87 15.00 9.89
CA ARG A 233 -13.42 15.93 8.83
C ARG A 233 -13.42 15.39 7.39
N TYR A 234 -13.55 14.08 7.19
CA TYR A 234 -13.35 13.43 5.89
C TYR A 234 -14.66 12.84 5.34
N ARG A 235 -14.81 12.84 3.99
CA ARG A 235 -16.01 12.34 3.29
C ARG A 235 -16.41 10.94 3.72
N ILE A 236 -15.48 9.98 3.69
CA ILE A 236 -15.69 8.59 4.10
C ILE A 236 -16.20 8.43 5.55
N SER A 237 -15.84 9.33 6.46
CA SER A 237 -16.32 9.30 7.84
C SER A 237 -17.77 9.76 7.96
N ASN A 238 -18.23 10.63 7.07
CA ASN A 238 -19.65 10.98 6.94
C ASN A 238 -20.44 9.81 6.34
N THR A 239 -19.90 9.14 5.31
CA THR A 239 -20.48 7.91 4.75
C THR A 239 -20.66 6.83 5.82
N TYR A 240 -19.62 6.56 6.63
CA TYR A 240 -19.69 5.63 7.76
C TYR A 240 -20.79 6.03 8.77
N ARG A 241 -20.81 7.30 9.20
CA ARG A 241 -21.81 7.79 10.17
C ARG A 241 -23.24 7.78 9.62
N GLN A 242 -23.43 7.92 8.32
CA GLN A 242 -24.74 7.73 7.67
C GLN A 242 -25.14 6.25 7.65
N ALA A 243 -24.23 5.34 7.28
CA ALA A 243 -24.49 3.90 7.27
C ALA A 243 -24.92 3.36 8.65
N MET A 244 -24.32 3.89 9.73
CA MET A 244 -24.58 3.52 11.13
C MET A 244 -25.88 4.07 11.75
N ARG A 245 -26.66 4.91 11.06
CA ARG A 245 -27.91 5.48 11.63
C ARG A 245 -28.95 4.41 11.93
N ASP A 246 -29.26 3.62 10.92
CA ASP A 246 -30.35 2.62 10.94
C ASP A 246 -29.86 1.23 11.40
N VAL A 247 -28.88 1.22 12.31
CA VAL A 247 -28.35 -0.02 12.89
C VAL A 247 -29.23 -0.48 14.05
N LYS A 248 -29.77 -1.68 13.92
CA LYS A 248 -30.69 -2.33 14.85
C LYS A 248 -29.99 -3.36 15.74
N PRO A 249 -30.43 -3.53 17.01
CA PRO A 249 -30.06 -4.70 17.82
C PRO A 249 -30.72 -5.99 17.32
N GLY A 250 -30.04 -7.12 17.49
CA GLY A 250 -30.61 -8.44 17.23
C GLY A 250 -29.83 -9.56 17.91
N TRP A 251 -30.31 -10.78 17.75
CA TRP A 251 -29.64 -12.02 18.14
C TRP A 251 -29.22 -12.78 16.89
N LEU A 252 -27.92 -13.03 16.75
CA LEU A 252 -27.38 -13.88 15.71
C LEU A 252 -27.41 -15.33 16.21
N GLU A 253 -28.03 -16.20 15.42
CA GLU A 253 -28.22 -17.62 15.71
C GLU A 253 -27.82 -18.48 14.53
N LYS A 254 -27.52 -19.76 14.80
CA LYS A 254 -27.22 -20.77 13.79
C LYS A 254 -28.27 -21.88 13.84
N GLU A 255 -29.11 -21.92 12.82
CA GLU A 255 -30.21 -22.88 12.66
C GLU A 255 -29.78 -23.94 11.64
N GLY A 256 -29.45 -25.14 12.14
CA GLY A 256 -28.81 -26.18 11.33
C GLY A 256 -27.48 -25.68 10.75
N ASN A 257 -27.46 -25.46 9.43
CA ASN A 257 -26.28 -24.98 8.71
C ASN A 257 -26.35 -23.48 8.34
N GLU A 258 -27.47 -22.81 8.53
CA GLU A 258 -27.65 -21.40 8.19
C GLU A 258 -27.46 -20.50 9.41
N TYR A 259 -27.06 -19.25 9.19
CA TYR A 259 -27.06 -18.21 10.22
C TYR A 259 -28.22 -17.26 9.94
N VAL A 260 -28.93 -16.84 10.99
CA VAL A 260 -30.06 -15.92 10.91
C VAL A 260 -29.96 -14.86 12.00
N ILE A 261 -30.63 -13.71 11.83
CA ILE A 261 -30.73 -12.69 12.88
C ILE A 261 -32.18 -12.45 13.28
N TYR A 262 -32.48 -12.65 14.57
CA TYR A 262 -33.73 -12.23 15.18
C TYR A 262 -33.62 -10.77 15.66
N PRO A 263 -34.42 -9.81 15.14
CA PRO A 263 -34.50 -8.47 15.72
C PRO A 263 -34.97 -8.52 17.18
N THR A 264 -34.62 -7.54 18.01
CA THR A 264 -35.12 -7.49 19.39
C THR A 264 -36.49 -6.80 19.50
N SER A 265 -37.22 -7.08 20.57
CA SER A 265 -38.46 -6.39 20.97
C SER A 265 -38.30 -5.83 22.40
N PRO A 266 -38.09 -4.51 22.58
CA PRO A 266 -38.15 -3.44 21.57
C PRO A 266 -36.97 -3.45 20.59
N ASP A 267 -37.17 -2.88 19.40
CA ASP A 267 -36.16 -2.68 18.35
C ASP A 267 -35.22 -1.49 18.67
N LYS A 268 -34.66 -1.50 19.89
CA LYS A 268 -33.86 -0.42 20.47
C LYS A 268 -32.79 -1.01 21.39
N ALA A 269 -31.54 -0.58 21.17
CA ALA A 269 -30.43 -0.91 22.06
C ALA A 269 -30.20 0.22 23.06
N PHE A 270 -29.87 -0.14 24.30
CA PHE A 270 -29.66 0.81 25.38
C PHE A 270 -28.17 0.98 25.70
N ARG A 271 -27.83 1.99 26.50
CA ARG A 271 -26.45 2.30 26.87
C ARG A 271 -26.31 2.29 28.38
N ILE A 272 -25.19 1.78 28.87
CA ILE A 272 -24.80 1.84 30.29
C ILE A 272 -23.35 2.34 30.39
N LYS A 273 -23.04 3.12 31.43
CA LYS A 273 -21.66 3.57 31.68
C LYS A 273 -20.88 2.45 32.37
N LYS A 274 -19.60 2.30 32.02
CA LYS A 274 -18.73 1.24 32.59
C LYS A 274 -18.62 1.35 34.12
N HIS A 275 -18.61 2.56 34.70
CA HIS A 275 -18.52 2.75 36.16
C HIS A 275 -19.74 2.22 36.91
N ILE A 276 -20.96 2.35 36.37
CA ILE A 276 -22.21 1.93 37.03
C ILE A 276 -22.23 0.39 37.25
N LEU A 277 -21.66 -0.36 36.31
CA LEU A 277 -21.46 -1.81 36.44
C LEU A 277 -20.41 -2.13 37.51
N VAL A 278 -19.27 -1.42 37.48
CA VAL A 278 -18.16 -1.60 38.43
C VAL A 278 -18.55 -1.23 39.87
N GLU A 279 -19.38 -0.19 40.06
CA GLU A 279 -19.94 0.23 41.36
C GLU A 279 -20.85 -0.84 41.98
N LYS A 280 -21.53 -1.63 41.15
CA LYS A 280 -22.28 -2.84 41.56
C LYS A 280 -21.41 -4.11 41.62
N GLY A 281 -20.07 -3.98 41.56
CA GLY A 281 -19.12 -5.09 41.64
C GLY A 281 -19.01 -5.95 40.37
N LEU A 282 -19.67 -5.57 39.27
CA LEU A 282 -19.71 -6.37 38.04
C LEU A 282 -18.51 -6.04 37.14
N GLN A 283 -17.56 -6.98 37.07
CA GLN A 283 -16.47 -6.93 36.10
C GLN A 283 -16.89 -7.62 34.80
N ILE A 284 -16.79 -6.90 33.70
CA ILE A 284 -17.08 -7.40 32.35
C ILE A 284 -15.78 -7.44 31.57
N ASN A 285 -15.43 -8.63 31.08
CA ASN A 285 -14.34 -8.84 30.14
C ASN A 285 -14.62 -8.08 28.85
N ASP A 286 -13.56 -7.55 28.24
CA ASP A 286 -13.68 -6.87 26.97
C ASP A 286 -14.23 -7.82 25.89
N PHE A 287 -15.09 -7.30 25.02
CA PHE A 287 -15.74 -7.99 23.90
C PHE A 287 -16.74 -9.12 24.22
N SER A 288 -16.81 -9.71 25.42
CA SER A 288 -17.98 -10.55 25.75
C SER A 288 -18.29 -10.64 27.25
N SER A 289 -19.58 -10.60 27.57
CA SER A 289 -20.13 -11.02 28.85
C SER A 289 -21.40 -11.83 28.61
N ASP A 290 -21.52 -12.97 29.28
CA ASP A 290 -22.78 -13.71 29.38
C ASP A 290 -23.75 -13.03 30.39
N LEU A 291 -23.50 -11.76 30.76
CA LEU A 291 -24.25 -10.99 31.76
C LEU A 291 -25.55 -10.43 31.16
N THR A 292 -26.66 -10.95 31.65
CA THR A 292 -28.00 -10.34 31.53
C THR A 292 -28.25 -9.39 32.70
N ILE A 293 -28.86 -8.25 32.43
CA ILE A 293 -29.38 -7.33 33.45
C ILE A 293 -30.85 -7.00 33.16
N TYR A 294 -31.60 -6.69 34.21
CA TYR A 294 -33.01 -6.32 34.17
C TYR A 294 -33.12 -4.83 34.45
N PHE A 295 -33.64 -4.05 33.50
CA PHE A 295 -33.66 -2.59 33.56
C PHE A 295 -34.97 -2.01 33.00
N ARG A 296 -35.30 -0.77 33.34
CA ARG A 296 -36.43 -0.05 32.73
C ARG A 296 -35.96 0.76 31.52
N ASP A 297 -36.77 0.85 30.47
CA ASP A 297 -36.47 1.76 29.36
C ASP A 297 -36.44 3.20 29.91
N PRO A 298 -35.35 3.96 29.77
CA PRO A 298 -35.28 5.38 30.17
C PRO A 298 -36.18 6.30 29.32
N GLY A 299 -36.91 5.77 28.34
CA GLY A 299 -37.75 6.49 27.38
C GLY A 299 -36.92 7.13 26.27
N ASN A 300 -35.89 7.90 26.64
CA ASN A 300 -35.01 8.62 25.73
C ASN A 300 -33.88 7.71 25.20
N GLU A 301 -33.63 7.76 23.89
CA GLU A 301 -32.54 6.99 23.25
C GLU A 301 -31.13 7.53 23.54
N ASN A 302 -31.00 8.76 24.03
CA ASN A 302 -29.73 9.37 24.42
C ASN A 302 -29.36 9.15 25.88
N GLU A 303 -30.32 8.73 26.71
CA GLU A 303 -30.10 8.47 28.13
C GLU A 303 -29.40 7.13 28.37
N VAL A 304 -28.77 7.02 29.54
CA VAL A 304 -28.07 5.81 29.97
C VAL A 304 -28.84 5.13 31.08
N VAL A 305 -28.88 3.81 31.06
CA VAL A 305 -29.38 2.99 32.16
C VAL A 305 -28.47 3.22 33.37
N THR A 306 -29.05 3.75 34.45
CA THR A 306 -28.41 3.98 35.75
C THR A 306 -28.84 2.97 36.80
N GLU A 307 -30.06 2.47 36.71
CA GLU A 307 -30.64 1.50 37.62
C GLU A 307 -30.91 0.18 36.88
N PHE A 308 -30.47 -0.92 37.47
CA PHE A 308 -30.70 -2.27 36.98
C PHE A 308 -30.52 -3.30 38.11
N GLU A 309 -31.10 -4.47 37.89
CA GLU A 309 -31.01 -5.66 38.73
C GLU A 309 -30.31 -6.80 37.96
N THR A 310 -29.69 -7.72 38.68
CA THR A 310 -29.05 -8.93 38.11
C THR A 310 -29.89 -10.20 38.30
N GLU A 311 -30.91 -10.13 39.15
CA GLU A 311 -31.91 -11.18 39.38
C GLU A 311 -33.15 -10.92 38.51
N THR A 312 -33.92 -11.97 38.23
CA THR A 312 -35.13 -11.92 37.40
C THR A 312 -36.18 -10.97 37.97
N ASN A 313 -36.66 -10.04 37.15
CA ASN A 313 -37.75 -9.13 37.51
C ASN A 313 -38.69 -8.93 36.31
N ASP A 314 -39.93 -9.41 36.45
CA ASP A 314 -40.95 -9.44 35.38
C ASP A 314 -41.45 -8.06 34.94
N LEU A 315 -41.19 -7.00 35.72
CA LEU A 315 -41.53 -5.62 35.38
C LEU A 315 -40.42 -4.90 34.59
N ASN A 316 -39.26 -5.51 34.47
CA ASN A 316 -38.07 -4.93 33.86
C ASN A 316 -37.71 -5.68 32.55
N ILE A 317 -37.08 -4.99 31.60
CA ILE A 317 -36.64 -5.56 30.33
C ILE A 317 -35.35 -6.37 30.57
N PRO A 318 -35.30 -7.66 30.22
CA PRO A 318 -34.05 -8.43 30.23
C PRO A 318 -33.16 -7.97 29.06
N GLY A 319 -31.88 -7.73 29.32
CA GLY A 319 -30.94 -7.36 28.26
C GLY A 319 -29.50 -7.82 28.50
N ARG A 320 -28.87 -8.32 27.44
CA ARG A 320 -27.48 -8.77 27.41
C ARG A 320 -26.53 -7.59 27.30
N VAL A 321 -25.56 -7.50 28.19
CA VAL A 321 -24.54 -6.43 28.13
C VAL A 321 -23.47 -6.76 27.10
N VAL A 322 -23.15 -5.79 26.25
CA VAL A 322 -22.22 -5.90 25.11
C VAL A 322 -21.13 -4.84 25.22
N ALA A 323 -19.93 -5.28 25.60
CA ALA A 323 -18.75 -4.42 25.73
C ALA A 323 -18.05 -4.22 24.36
N PRO A 324 -17.78 -2.96 23.93
CA PRO A 324 -17.14 -2.68 22.64
C PRO A 324 -15.60 -2.70 22.69
N GLY A 325 -15.02 -3.28 23.74
CA GLY A 325 -13.58 -3.37 23.98
C GLY A 325 -13.00 -2.33 24.94
N ALA A 326 -11.72 -2.50 25.26
CA ALA A 326 -10.96 -1.83 26.33
C ALA A 326 -11.03 -0.30 26.40
N LEU A 327 -11.40 0.37 25.31
CA LEU A 327 -11.29 1.83 25.13
C LEU A 327 -12.61 2.60 25.31
N SER A 328 -13.71 1.95 25.76
CA SER A 328 -15.01 2.62 25.91
C SER A 328 -15.46 2.78 27.36
N GLY A 329 -15.78 4.02 27.75
CA GLY A 329 -16.51 4.33 28.99
C GLY A 329 -18.02 4.06 28.93
N SER A 330 -18.52 3.38 27.89
CA SER A 330 -19.93 2.99 27.75
C SER A 330 -20.07 1.65 27.03
N TYR A 331 -20.94 0.79 27.55
CA TYR A 331 -21.34 -0.47 26.94
C TYR A 331 -22.75 -0.35 26.36
N TRP A 332 -23.12 -1.31 25.52
CA TRP A 332 -24.48 -1.44 25.01
C TRP A 332 -25.24 -2.53 25.78
N ILE A 333 -26.57 -2.45 25.76
CA ILE A 333 -27.47 -3.49 26.22
C ILE A 333 -28.38 -3.85 25.05
N VAL A 334 -28.42 -5.14 24.71
CA VAL A 334 -29.26 -5.71 23.65
C VAL A 334 -30.39 -6.49 24.34
N PRO A 335 -31.68 -6.12 24.18
CA PRO A 335 -32.79 -6.83 24.84
C PRO A 335 -32.80 -8.32 24.48
N GLU A 336 -33.13 -9.19 25.42
CA GLU A 336 -33.14 -10.65 25.19
C GLU A 336 -34.40 -11.13 24.47
N ASN A 337 -35.48 -10.36 24.57
CA ASN A 337 -36.73 -10.58 23.86
C ASN A 337 -36.51 -10.49 22.33
N LYS A 338 -36.71 -11.59 21.63
CA LYS A 338 -36.63 -11.70 20.16
C LYS A 338 -38.00 -11.41 19.52
N ALA A 339 -38.00 -10.89 18.30
CA ALA A 339 -39.18 -10.85 17.45
C ALA A 339 -39.47 -12.24 16.85
N ASP A 340 -40.72 -12.54 16.50
CA ASP A 340 -41.13 -13.87 16.03
C ASP A 340 -40.57 -14.25 14.63
N THR A 341 -39.98 -13.30 13.90
CA THR A 341 -39.51 -13.49 12.52
C THR A 341 -38.01 -13.22 12.42
N ALA A 342 -37.27 -14.25 12.02
CA ALA A 342 -35.85 -14.15 11.71
C ALA A 342 -35.60 -13.46 10.35
N LEU A 343 -34.47 -12.77 10.24
CA LEU A 343 -33.98 -12.17 9.00
C LEU A 343 -32.83 -12.99 8.42
N GLN A 344 -32.94 -13.27 7.12
CA GLN A 344 -31.94 -13.98 6.33
C GLN A 344 -30.84 -13.04 5.82
N PHE A 345 -29.64 -13.57 5.58
CA PHE A 345 -28.53 -12.79 5.03
C PHE A 345 -28.66 -12.52 3.54
N ALA A 346 -28.21 -11.34 3.10
CA ALA A 346 -27.96 -11.10 1.69
C ALA A 346 -26.73 -11.93 1.22
N PRO A 347 -26.69 -12.38 -0.05
CA PRO A 347 -25.59 -13.19 -0.58
C PRO A 347 -24.21 -12.56 -0.35
N GLY A 348 -23.24 -13.38 0.09
CA GLY A 348 -21.85 -12.97 0.33
C GLY A 348 -21.57 -12.21 1.63
N VAL A 349 -22.59 -11.77 2.39
CA VAL A 349 -22.37 -10.97 3.63
C VAL A 349 -21.63 -11.78 4.71
N LEU A 350 -21.94 -13.08 4.86
CA LEU A 350 -21.25 -13.95 5.80
C LEU A 350 -19.80 -14.24 5.37
N ASP A 351 -19.54 -14.35 4.07
CA ASP A 351 -18.20 -14.63 3.55
C ASP A 351 -17.31 -13.39 3.59
N ASP A 352 -17.84 -12.22 3.21
CA ASP A 352 -17.19 -10.93 3.45
C ASP A 352 -16.89 -10.78 4.96
N TYR A 353 -17.83 -11.09 5.86
CA TYR A 353 -17.58 -11.04 7.31
C TYR A 353 -16.45 -11.99 7.75
N ARG A 354 -16.42 -13.25 7.27
CA ARG A 354 -15.32 -14.20 7.56
C ARG A 354 -13.95 -13.65 7.14
N ASN A 355 -13.91 -12.85 6.08
CA ASN A 355 -12.69 -12.30 5.50
C ASN A 355 -12.19 -10.96 6.13
N ASP A 356 -12.79 -10.45 7.22
CA ASP A 356 -12.23 -9.28 7.94
C ASP A 356 -11.02 -9.68 8.81
N GLU A 357 -9.86 -9.85 8.18
CA GLU A 357 -8.56 -10.18 8.81
C GLU A 357 -8.13 -9.21 9.95
N GLN A 358 -8.81 -8.08 10.10
CA GLN A 358 -8.50 -7.06 11.11
C GLN A 358 -9.57 -6.94 12.20
N ARG A 359 -10.54 -7.85 12.24
CA ARG A 359 -11.42 -8.05 13.39
C ARG A 359 -10.59 -8.68 14.53
N ALA A 360 -10.82 -8.22 15.75
CA ALA A 360 -10.30 -8.89 16.94
C ALA A 360 -11.04 -10.23 17.11
N GLU A 361 -10.32 -11.30 17.42
CA GLU A 361 -10.87 -12.67 17.54
C GLU A 361 -12.08 -12.72 18.49
N GLU A 362 -12.01 -11.96 19.59
CA GLU A 362 -13.03 -11.87 20.63
C GLU A 362 -14.30 -11.14 20.18
N ALA A 363 -14.23 -10.40 19.06
CA ALA A 363 -15.36 -9.72 18.43
C ALA A 363 -15.97 -10.51 17.26
N ASP A 364 -15.49 -11.73 17.00
CA ASP A 364 -16.03 -12.64 15.99
C ASP A 364 -17.27 -13.38 16.50
N LEU A 365 -18.44 -12.98 15.99
CA LEU A 365 -19.73 -13.54 16.39
C LEU A 365 -19.93 -14.97 15.86
N LEU A 366 -19.38 -15.31 14.69
CA LEU A 366 -19.53 -16.65 14.12
C LEU A 366 -18.70 -17.66 14.91
N LYS A 367 -17.46 -17.30 15.24
CA LYS A 367 -16.60 -18.11 16.12
C LYS A 367 -17.22 -18.25 17.52
N ARG A 368 -17.76 -17.17 18.10
CA ARG A 368 -18.42 -17.22 19.41
C ARG A 368 -19.62 -18.18 19.43
N ILE A 369 -20.42 -18.23 18.37
CA ILE A 369 -21.52 -19.22 18.23
C ILE A 369 -20.97 -20.64 18.22
N GLU A 370 -19.93 -20.92 17.43
CA GLU A 370 -19.33 -22.25 17.36
C GLU A 370 -18.74 -22.70 18.71
N ASP A 371 -18.10 -21.79 19.44
CA ASP A 371 -17.52 -22.08 20.76
C ASP A 371 -18.61 -22.29 21.83
N LEU A 372 -19.74 -21.58 21.75
CA LEU A 372 -20.92 -21.85 22.58
C LEU A 372 -21.53 -23.23 22.28
N GLN A 373 -21.69 -23.58 21.00
CA GLN A 373 -22.21 -24.88 20.58
C GLN A 373 -21.31 -26.04 21.03
N LYS A 374 -19.98 -25.92 20.90
CA LYS A 374 -19.01 -26.89 21.43
C LYS A 374 -19.10 -27.05 22.95
N ALA A 375 -19.43 -25.98 23.67
CA ALA A 375 -19.64 -25.99 25.12
C ALA A 375 -21.04 -26.47 25.55
N GLY A 376 -21.87 -26.98 24.62
CA GLY A 376 -23.23 -27.43 24.92
C GLY A 376 -24.23 -26.30 25.24
N LYS A 377 -23.86 -25.04 24.98
CA LYS A 377 -24.73 -23.87 25.15
C LYS A 377 -25.49 -23.56 23.84
N PRO A 378 -26.65 -22.88 23.91
CA PRO A 378 -27.31 -22.34 22.73
C PRO A 378 -26.38 -21.44 21.91
N GLY A 379 -26.33 -21.66 20.60
CA GLY A 379 -25.52 -20.88 19.65
C GLY A 379 -26.14 -19.53 19.30
N SER A 380 -26.43 -18.72 20.32
CA SER A 380 -27.20 -17.46 20.25
C SER A 380 -26.39 -16.33 20.87
N VAL A 381 -26.04 -15.30 20.08
CA VAL A 381 -25.21 -14.16 20.54
C VAL A 381 -25.86 -12.81 20.21
N PRO A 382 -25.75 -11.80 21.10
CA PRO A 382 -26.23 -10.46 20.80
C PRO A 382 -25.38 -9.85 19.66
N CYS A 383 -26.03 -9.10 18.77
CA CYS A 383 -25.39 -8.47 17.64
C CYS A 383 -26.05 -7.14 17.28
N PHE A 384 -25.43 -6.43 16.35
CA PHE A 384 -25.98 -5.24 15.71
C PHE A 384 -25.95 -5.43 14.20
N PHE A 385 -27.01 -5.05 13.51
CA PHE A 385 -27.14 -5.28 12.08
C PHE A 385 -27.82 -4.12 11.35
N LYS A 386 -27.71 -4.13 10.02
CA LYS A 386 -28.47 -3.29 9.10
C LYS A 386 -29.18 -4.21 8.12
N ALA A 387 -30.47 -3.96 7.90
CA ALA A 387 -31.28 -4.68 6.92
C ALA A 387 -31.80 -3.74 5.82
N VAL A 388 -31.96 -4.28 4.62
CA VAL A 388 -32.58 -3.65 3.46
C VAL A 388 -33.49 -4.70 2.82
N GLU A 389 -34.74 -4.35 2.49
CA GLU A 389 -35.70 -5.25 1.85
C GLU A 389 -35.85 -6.62 2.58
N GLY A 390 -35.84 -6.59 3.92
CA GLY A 390 -35.98 -7.78 4.76
C GLY A 390 -34.73 -8.67 4.85
N LYS A 391 -33.60 -8.31 4.24
CA LYS A 391 -32.34 -9.06 4.31
C LYS A 391 -31.26 -8.31 5.07
N VAL A 392 -30.47 -9.05 5.85
CA VAL A 392 -29.28 -8.52 6.55
C VAL A 392 -28.19 -8.21 5.53
N VAL A 393 -27.79 -6.95 5.42
CA VAL A 393 -26.76 -6.47 4.49
C VAL A 393 -25.43 -6.15 5.17
N ALA A 394 -25.41 -5.97 6.48
CA ALA A 394 -24.21 -5.77 7.28
C ALA A 394 -24.49 -6.09 8.76
N PHE A 395 -23.51 -6.60 9.49
CA PHE A 395 -23.65 -6.90 10.92
C PHE A 395 -22.30 -6.89 11.66
N GLY A 396 -22.36 -6.86 12.99
CA GLY A 396 -21.20 -7.07 13.85
C GLY A 396 -21.47 -6.86 15.34
N HIS A 397 -20.41 -6.98 16.13
CA HIS A 397 -20.48 -7.10 17.60
C HIS A 397 -21.03 -5.87 18.34
N THR A 398 -20.95 -4.65 17.79
CA THR A 398 -21.34 -3.41 18.51
C THR A 398 -22.07 -2.47 17.56
N ARG A 399 -22.89 -1.54 18.07
CA ARG A 399 -23.62 -0.57 17.23
C ARG A 399 -22.75 0.20 16.22
N ASN A 400 -21.47 0.41 16.53
CA ASN A 400 -20.48 0.99 15.63
C ASN A 400 -19.52 -0.10 15.12
N PHE A 401 -20.03 -1.14 14.48
CA PHE A 401 -19.23 -2.24 13.94
C PHE A 401 -18.41 -1.80 12.70
N ARG A 402 -17.48 -2.66 12.26
CA ARG A 402 -16.68 -2.41 11.05
C ARG A 402 -17.54 -2.68 9.82
N MET A 403 -17.69 -1.70 8.95
CA MET A 403 -18.40 -1.85 7.67
C MET A 403 -17.49 -2.47 6.62
N CYS A 404 -18.03 -3.37 5.81
CA CYS A 404 -17.39 -3.77 4.56
C CYS A 404 -17.45 -2.61 3.56
N TYR A 405 -16.40 -2.39 2.76
CA TYR A 405 -16.45 -1.47 1.62
C TYR A 405 -17.22 -2.09 0.46
N ARG A 406 -17.88 -1.26 -0.36
CA ARG A 406 -18.64 -1.74 -1.53
C ARG A 406 -17.75 -2.41 -2.59
N HIS A 407 -16.53 -1.91 -2.81
CA HIS A 407 -15.63 -2.35 -3.88
C HIS A 407 -14.51 -3.26 -3.35
N ARG A 408 -14.06 -4.19 -4.20
CA ARG A 408 -12.90 -5.06 -3.98
C ARG A 408 -11.62 -4.32 -4.39
N VAL A 409 -10.48 -4.69 -3.83
CA VAL A 409 -9.16 -4.11 -4.21
C VAL A 409 -8.91 -4.26 -5.71
N HIS A 410 -9.22 -5.44 -6.26
CA HIS A 410 -9.34 -5.75 -7.69
C HIS A 410 -10.05 -4.66 -8.52
N ASP A 411 -11.21 -4.17 -8.07
CA ASP A 411 -12.09 -3.31 -8.88
C ASP A 411 -11.39 -1.99 -9.23
N HIS A 412 -10.46 -1.55 -8.39
CA HIS A 412 -9.66 -0.33 -8.52
C HIS A 412 -8.53 -0.42 -9.56
N LEU A 413 -8.43 -1.51 -10.32
CA LEU A 413 -7.55 -1.60 -11.49
C LEU A 413 -8.06 -0.72 -12.66
N PRO A 414 -7.18 0.00 -13.38
CA PRO A 414 -7.52 0.62 -14.66
C PRO A 414 -8.05 -0.43 -15.65
N ALA A 415 -8.97 -0.04 -16.53
CA ALA A 415 -9.68 -0.95 -17.43
C ALA A 415 -8.74 -1.86 -18.27
N ALA A 416 -7.58 -1.36 -18.70
CA ALA A 416 -6.58 -2.14 -19.44
C ALA A 416 -5.94 -3.28 -18.63
N HIS A 417 -5.95 -3.20 -17.30
CA HIS A 417 -5.41 -4.21 -16.40
C HIS A 417 -6.47 -5.18 -15.84
N LYS A 418 -7.78 -4.90 -16.00
CA LYS A 418 -8.88 -5.74 -15.49
C LYS A 418 -8.88 -7.12 -16.17
N PRO A 419 -8.90 -8.26 -15.42
CA PRO A 419 -8.76 -9.61 -15.98
C PRO A 419 -9.77 -9.98 -17.08
N GLU A 420 -11.01 -9.52 -16.98
CA GLU A 420 -12.07 -9.75 -17.95
C GLU A 420 -11.76 -9.16 -19.34
N ASN A 421 -10.96 -8.10 -19.41
CA ASN A 421 -10.50 -7.48 -20.65
C ASN A 421 -9.22 -8.14 -21.21
N ARG A 422 -8.69 -9.17 -20.53
CA ARG A 422 -7.35 -9.75 -20.74
C ARG A 422 -7.36 -11.29 -20.81
N SER A 423 -8.53 -11.94 -20.80
CA SER A 423 -8.68 -13.39 -20.79
C SER A 423 -7.91 -14.08 -21.92
N GLU A 424 -8.14 -13.66 -23.17
CA GLU A 424 -7.54 -14.19 -24.40
C GLU A 424 -6.37 -13.38 -24.94
N LYS A 425 -5.79 -12.51 -24.10
CA LYS A 425 -4.60 -11.71 -24.43
C LYS A 425 -3.37 -12.20 -23.66
N TYR A 426 -2.20 -11.96 -24.25
CA TYR A 426 -0.89 -12.18 -23.65
C TYR A 426 -0.12 -10.86 -23.61
N ASP A 427 0.83 -10.77 -22.69
CA ASP A 427 1.79 -9.68 -22.54
C ASP A 427 3.18 -10.27 -22.24
N MET A 428 4.21 -9.43 -22.15
CA MET A 428 5.60 -9.87 -22.03
C MET A 428 5.82 -10.74 -20.79
N ALA A 429 5.21 -10.38 -19.66
CA ALA A 429 5.31 -11.17 -18.42
C ALA A 429 4.67 -12.55 -18.56
N ASN A 430 3.47 -12.61 -19.15
CA ASN A 430 2.76 -13.86 -19.37
C ASN A 430 3.48 -14.79 -20.35
N VAL A 431 3.99 -14.28 -21.48
CA VAL A 431 4.67 -15.15 -22.47
C VAL A 431 5.99 -15.73 -21.94
N ILE A 432 6.69 -15.01 -21.05
CA ILE A 432 7.98 -15.45 -20.47
C ILE A 432 7.75 -16.36 -19.26
N PHE A 433 6.96 -15.91 -18.27
CA PHE A 433 6.84 -16.57 -16.96
C PHE A 433 5.66 -17.54 -16.85
N GLY A 434 4.77 -17.58 -17.85
CA GLY A 434 3.54 -18.36 -17.86
C GLY A 434 2.33 -17.60 -17.31
N LYS A 435 1.13 -18.13 -17.61
CA LYS A 435 -0.19 -17.64 -17.20
C LYS A 435 -0.95 -18.82 -16.59
N ALA A 436 -1.41 -18.69 -15.35
CA ALA A 436 -1.97 -19.82 -14.59
C ALA A 436 -3.12 -20.53 -15.34
N GLY A 437 -3.07 -21.86 -15.41
CA GLY A 437 -4.08 -22.68 -16.11
C GLY A 437 -4.12 -22.56 -17.64
N LYS A 438 -3.34 -21.66 -18.26
CA LYS A 438 -3.32 -21.43 -19.72
C LYS A 438 -1.97 -21.62 -20.39
N LEU A 439 -0.85 -21.37 -19.69
CA LEU A 439 0.48 -21.33 -20.30
C LEU A 439 1.58 -21.63 -19.28
N ALA A 440 2.45 -22.60 -19.60
CA ALA A 440 3.66 -22.86 -18.84
C ALA A 440 4.73 -21.77 -19.05
N GLY A 441 5.54 -21.49 -18.02
CA GLY A 441 6.67 -20.57 -18.14
C GLY A 441 7.84 -21.16 -18.93
N ARG A 442 8.56 -20.29 -19.64
CA ARG A 442 9.74 -20.62 -20.46
C ARG A 442 11.08 -20.29 -19.78
N VAL A 443 11.03 -19.98 -18.48
CA VAL A 443 12.18 -19.59 -17.65
C VAL A 443 12.20 -20.35 -16.32
N PHE A 444 13.38 -20.83 -15.94
CA PHE A 444 13.59 -21.70 -14.79
C PHE A 444 14.71 -21.11 -13.93
N PHE A 445 14.37 -20.70 -12.71
CA PHE A 445 15.30 -20.06 -11.78
C PHE A 445 15.82 -21.09 -10.80
N GLU A 446 17.13 -21.30 -10.78
CA GLU A 446 17.82 -22.08 -9.74
C GLU A 446 18.03 -21.22 -8.49
N ASP A 447 18.24 -21.88 -7.35
CA ASP A 447 18.74 -21.21 -6.15
C ASP A 447 20.13 -20.63 -6.43
N ALA A 448 20.38 -19.41 -5.97
CA ALA A 448 21.72 -18.84 -5.99
C ALA A 448 22.50 -19.28 -4.74
N TRP A 449 23.61 -19.98 -4.96
CA TRP A 449 24.47 -20.56 -3.94
C TRP A 449 25.47 -19.55 -3.40
N LEU A 450 25.74 -19.60 -2.09
CA LEU A 450 26.79 -18.80 -1.46
C LEU A 450 28.15 -19.04 -2.13
N ILE A 451 28.86 -17.95 -2.42
CA ILE A 451 30.27 -17.99 -2.83
C ILE A 451 31.11 -17.70 -1.59
N GLY A 452 31.73 -18.73 -1.02
CA GLY A 452 32.54 -18.65 0.19
C GLY A 452 32.04 -19.55 1.31
N ASN A 453 32.45 -19.26 2.54
CA ASN A 453 32.19 -20.09 3.71
C ASN A 453 30.86 -19.71 4.42
N PRO A 454 29.92 -20.65 4.64
CA PRO A 454 28.67 -20.41 5.37
C PRO A 454 28.81 -19.75 6.73
N THR A 455 29.83 -20.09 7.53
CA THR A 455 29.99 -19.52 8.89
C THR A 455 30.28 -18.02 8.87
N ASP A 456 31.00 -17.57 7.84
CA ASP A 456 31.58 -16.23 7.83
C ASP A 456 30.59 -15.19 7.30
N CYS A 457 29.58 -15.63 6.53
CA CYS A 457 28.57 -14.76 5.93
C CYS A 457 27.40 -14.39 6.86
N GLN A 458 27.13 -15.15 7.91
CA GLN A 458 26.00 -14.90 8.83
C GLN A 458 26.33 -13.83 9.88
N MET A 459 25.32 -13.01 10.21
CA MET A 459 25.31 -12.12 11.37
C MET A 459 24.76 -12.84 12.60
N ASP A 460 24.96 -12.26 13.78
CA ASP A 460 24.34 -12.73 15.02
C ASP A 460 22.81 -12.65 14.97
N GLU A 461 22.15 -13.48 15.78
CA GLU A 461 20.70 -13.43 15.93
C GLU A 461 20.24 -12.08 16.51
N THR A 462 19.21 -11.50 15.93
CA THR A 462 18.62 -10.25 16.40
C THR A 462 17.13 -10.17 16.10
N TYR A 463 16.47 -9.11 16.54
CA TYR A 463 15.07 -8.85 16.24
C TYR A 463 14.95 -7.66 15.28
N LEU A 464 14.10 -7.77 14.26
CA LEU A 464 13.73 -6.63 13.43
C LEU A 464 12.89 -5.62 14.23
N GLN A 465 13.00 -4.33 13.89
CA GLN A 465 12.01 -3.33 14.26
C GLN A 465 10.61 -3.72 13.75
N ILE A 466 9.56 -3.32 14.46
CA ILE A 466 8.17 -3.70 14.12
C ILE A 466 7.83 -3.24 12.70
N LEU A 467 7.51 -4.21 11.83
CA LEU A 467 7.06 -3.95 10.46
C LEU A 467 5.57 -3.58 10.49
N SER A 468 5.23 -2.36 10.07
CA SER A 468 3.84 -1.92 10.03
C SER A 468 3.08 -2.52 8.84
N SER A 469 2.05 -3.31 9.14
CA SER A 469 1.11 -3.83 8.14
C SER A 469 0.20 -2.74 7.55
N PRO A 470 -0.25 -2.86 6.29
CA PRO A 470 -1.24 -1.96 5.72
C PRO A 470 -2.54 -1.95 6.54
N LYS A 471 -3.17 -0.78 6.64
CA LYS A 471 -4.53 -0.63 7.17
C LYS A 471 -5.45 -0.15 6.04
N PRO A 472 -6.63 -0.75 5.83
CA PRO A 472 -7.61 -0.29 4.84
C PRO A 472 -8.02 1.17 4.99
N THR A 473 -7.96 1.70 6.21
CA THR A 473 -8.19 3.11 6.51
C THR A 473 -7.04 4.03 6.06
N THR A 474 -5.93 3.51 5.55
CA THR A 474 -4.79 4.26 4.97
C THR A 474 -4.84 4.23 3.43
N PHE A 475 -6.05 4.23 2.85
CA PHE A 475 -6.30 4.22 1.40
C PHE A 475 -5.54 5.32 0.64
N GLN A 476 -5.23 6.46 1.28
CA GLN A 476 -4.60 7.61 0.61
C GLN A 476 -3.13 7.35 0.20
N HIS A 477 -2.54 6.25 0.65
CA HIS A 477 -1.24 5.76 0.15
C HIS A 477 -1.40 4.84 -1.07
N TYR A 478 -2.49 4.09 -1.16
CA TYR A 478 -2.67 2.97 -2.11
C TYR A 478 -3.51 3.33 -3.34
N LEU A 479 -4.40 4.31 -3.20
CA LEU A 479 -5.17 4.87 -4.30
C LEU A 479 -4.51 6.17 -4.82
N GLU A 480 -4.80 6.50 -6.08
CA GLU A 480 -4.62 7.84 -6.62
C GLU A 480 -5.51 8.84 -5.87
N GLN A 481 -5.01 10.05 -5.63
CA GLN A 481 -5.67 11.05 -4.78
C GLN A 481 -5.72 12.41 -5.47
N PRO A 482 -6.82 13.17 -5.33
CA PRO A 482 -6.84 14.58 -5.72
C PRO A 482 -6.00 15.42 -4.75
N ASP A 483 -5.59 16.62 -5.18
CA ASP A 483 -4.87 17.58 -4.33
C ASP A 483 -5.69 18.04 -3.09
N ASN A 484 -7.02 17.93 -3.16
CA ASN A 484 -7.92 18.33 -2.09
C ASN A 484 -8.00 17.28 -0.97
N LYS A 485 -7.26 17.51 0.12
CA LYS A 485 -7.26 16.65 1.33
C LYS A 485 -8.62 16.42 2.00
N ARG A 486 -9.67 17.20 1.70
CA ARG A 486 -11.02 16.95 2.22
C ARG A 486 -11.80 15.91 1.42
N ASP A 487 -11.36 15.64 0.19
CA ASP A 487 -12.03 14.77 -0.77
C ASP A 487 -11.14 13.60 -1.20
N LEU A 488 -10.41 13.04 -0.23
CA LEU A 488 -9.58 11.85 -0.45
C LEU A 488 -10.46 10.67 -0.91
N LYS A 489 -10.01 9.99 -1.96
CA LYS A 489 -10.64 8.78 -2.50
C LYS A 489 -10.31 7.57 -1.62
N SER A 490 -11.29 6.71 -1.44
CA SER A 490 -11.28 5.54 -0.57
C SER A 490 -11.73 4.29 -1.34
N TRP A 491 -11.68 3.12 -0.69
CA TRP A 491 -12.22 1.86 -1.25
C TRP A 491 -13.76 1.86 -1.41
N GLU A 492 -14.45 2.94 -1.00
CA GLU A 492 -15.88 3.14 -1.28
C GLU A 492 -16.13 3.88 -2.60
N ASP A 493 -15.08 4.46 -3.22
CA ASP A 493 -15.21 5.25 -4.44
C ASP A 493 -15.13 4.38 -5.70
N HIS A 494 -16.10 4.54 -6.59
CA HIS A 494 -16.24 3.69 -7.77
C HIS A 494 -15.05 3.87 -8.73
N PRO A 495 -14.45 2.77 -9.25
CA PRO A 495 -13.28 2.84 -10.13
C PRO A 495 -13.58 3.49 -11.48
N ASP A 496 -14.79 3.27 -12.02
CA ASP A 496 -15.20 3.77 -13.33
C ASP A 496 -16.00 5.10 -13.27
N ASP A 497 -16.07 5.79 -12.12
CA ASP A 497 -16.74 7.10 -12.00
C ASP A 497 -15.99 8.18 -12.79
N ASN A 498 -16.60 8.71 -13.85
CA ASN A 498 -16.02 9.74 -14.73
C ASN A 498 -15.45 10.97 -14.01
N ASN A 499 -15.96 11.33 -12.83
CA ASN A 499 -15.47 12.48 -12.05
C ASN A 499 -14.61 12.07 -10.83
N ASN A 500 -14.70 10.82 -10.34
CA ASN A 500 -14.09 10.45 -9.06
C ASN A 500 -13.43 9.05 -9.01
N LYS A 501 -12.92 8.53 -10.14
CA LYS A 501 -12.24 7.21 -10.23
C LYS A 501 -11.29 6.90 -9.06
N GLY A 502 -11.65 5.96 -8.21
CA GLY A 502 -10.72 5.38 -7.23
C GLY A 502 -9.82 4.36 -7.93
N LEU A 503 -8.65 4.76 -8.43
CA LEU A 503 -7.70 3.85 -9.08
C LEU A 503 -6.54 3.48 -8.14
N LEU A 504 -6.02 2.26 -8.28
CA LEU A 504 -4.80 1.81 -7.64
C LEU A 504 -3.60 2.63 -8.13
N ARG A 505 -2.77 3.07 -7.19
CA ARG A 505 -1.53 3.81 -7.47
C ARG A 505 -0.44 2.96 -8.14
N GLY A 506 -0.55 1.63 -8.06
CA GLY A 506 0.26 0.68 -8.83
C GLY A 506 1.25 -0.16 -8.03
N TYR A 507 2.44 -0.37 -8.60
CA TYR A 507 3.38 -1.37 -8.09
C TYR A 507 4.15 -0.83 -6.88
N LYS A 508 3.86 -1.41 -5.70
CA LYS A 508 4.51 -1.05 -4.43
C LYS A 508 5.94 -1.56 -4.38
N LEU A 509 6.91 -0.65 -4.37
CA LEU A 509 8.34 -0.94 -4.24
C LEU A 509 8.94 -0.27 -2.99
N TYR A 510 9.95 -0.90 -2.40
CA TYR A 510 10.61 -0.43 -1.18
C TYR A 510 11.88 0.35 -1.51
N TRP A 511 12.09 1.46 -0.83
CA TRP A 511 13.29 2.29 -1.01
C TRP A 511 14.56 1.57 -0.56
N HIS A 512 15.66 1.76 -1.28
CA HIS A 512 16.99 1.52 -0.72
C HIS A 512 17.25 2.50 0.43
N ARG A 513 17.77 2.02 1.56
CA ARG A 513 18.02 2.83 2.77
C ARG A 513 19.34 2.41 3.38
N LYS A 514 19.99 3.31 4.13
CA LYS A 514 21.10 2.91 5.02
C LYS A 514 20.53 2.05 6.14
N THR A 515 21.27 1.03 6.56
CA THR A 515 20.89 0.09 7.62
C THR A 515 21.77 0.28 8.86
N PRO A 516 21.63 1.39 9.62
CA PRO A 516 22.34 1.55 10.89
C PRO A 516 21.88 0.45 11.86
N SER A 517 22.83 -0.26 12.48
CA SER A 517 22.59 -1.43 13.34
C SER A 517 22.70 -1.14 14.84
N GLU A 518 22.82 0.13 15.22
CA GLU A 518 22.89 0.55 16.61
C GLU A 518 21.46 0.60 17.19
N SER A 519 21.14 -0.36 18.06
CA SER A 519 19.87 -0.42 18.78
C SER A 519 19.59 0.88 19.55
N GLY A 520 18.31 1.21 19.74
CA GLY A 520 17.87 2.48 20.33
C GLY A 520 18.06 3.74 19.46
N LYS A 521 18.78 3.72 18.34
CA LYS A 521 18.91 4.90 17.45
C LYS A 521 17.74 5.02 16.46
N ASN A 522 17.36 6.27 16.17
CA ASN A 522 16.37 6.59 15.14
C ASN A 522 16.75 5.95 13.79
N ASN A 523 15.76 5.33 13.14
CA ASN A 523 15.92 4.62 11.87
C ASN A 523 16.85 3.40 11.89
N SER A 524 17.16 2.83 13.07
CA SER A 524 17.76 1.50 13.16
C SER A 524 16.88 0.42 12.51
N TRP A 525 17.47 -0.67 12.02
CA TRP A 525 16.74 -1.81 11.46
C TRP A 525 16.52 -2.94 12.47
N ASN A 526 17.44 -3.10 13.42
CA ASN A 526 17.29 -4.01 14.55
C ASN A 526 16.64 -3.29 15.74
N ALA A 527 15.94 -4.07 16.55
CA ALA A 527 15.36 -3.64 17.81
C ALA A 527 16.38 -3.76 18.96
N ASP A 528 15.99 -3.25 20.13
CA ASP A 528 16.70 -3.48 21.38
C ASP A 528 16.51 -4.93 21.84
N THR A 529 17.42 -5.44 22.67
CA THR A 529 17.33 -6.82 23.19
C THR A 529 16.23 -7.00 24.24
N ASN A 530 15.89 -5.93 24.96
CA ASN A 530 14.77 -5.88 25.91
C ASN A 530 13.50 -5.41 25.18
N LEU A 531 12.70 -6.35 24.69
CA LEU A 531 11.49 -6.06 23.91
C LEU A 531 10.22 -6.01 24.76
N ASP A 532 9.53 -4.88 24.71
CA ASP A 532 8.10 -4.84 25.03
C ASP A 532 7.31 -5.56 23.92
N LYS A 533 6.55 -6.60 24.27
CA LYS A 533 5.73 -7.42 23.34
C LYS A 533 6.54 -8.11 22.23
N PRO A 534 7.42 -9.07 22.58
CA PRO A 534 8.32 -9.76 21.63
C PRO A 534 7.60 -10.42 20.43
N HIS A 535 6.35 -10.91 20.57
CA HIS A 535 5.56 -11.46 19.46
C HIS A 535 5.30 -10.48 18.30
N LEU A 536 5.44 -9.17 18.50
CA LEU A 536 5.32 -8.16 17.43
C LEU A 536 6.61 -8.00 16.62
N HIS A 537 7.72 -8.57 17.10
CA HIS A 537 9.01 -8.54 16.45
C HIS A 537 9.28 -9.86 15.73
N ARG A 538 10.04 -9.79 14.64
CA ARG A 538 10.54 -10.96 13.91
C ARG A 538 11.99 -11.21 14.31
N LYS A 539 12.28 -12.36 14.92
CA LYS A 539 13.64 -12.83 15.15
C LYS A 539 14.26 -13.26 13.83
N VAL A 540 15.52 -12.90 13.59
CA VAL A 540 16.23 -13.09 12.32
C VAL A 540 17.74 -13.31 12.53
N LYS A 541 18.36 -14.02 11.59
CA LYS A 541 19.81 -14.19 11.47
C LYS A 541 20.25 -13.78 10.05
N PRO A 542 20.49 -12.48 9.80
CA PRO A 542 20.74 -11.98 8.44
C PRO A 542 22.10 -12.39 7.88
N ILE A 543 22.22 -12.35 6.56
CA ILE A 543 23.50 -12.43 5.83
C ILE A 543 24.12 -11.03 5.76
N LYS A 544 25.44 -10.94 5.96
CA LYS A 544 26.24 -9.71 5.96
C LYS A 544 26.23 -9.01 4.58
N THR A 545 26.45 -7.69 4.60
CA THR A 545 26.84 -6.90 3.41
C THR A 545 28.17 -7.42 2.84
N GLY A 546 28.35 -7.36 1.53
CA GLY A 546 29.53 -7.85 0.81
C GLY A 546 29.56 -9.37 0.59
N THR A 547 28.49 -10.09 0.95
CA THR A 547 28.37 -11.51 0.66
C THR A 547 27.98 -11.72 -0.79
N CYS A 548 28.60 -12.69 -1.45
CA CYS A 548 28.34 -12.99 -2.85
C CYS A 548 27.62 -14.33 -3.04
N PHE A 549 26.74 -14.41 -4.05
CA PHE A 549 26.04 -15.62 -4.46
C PHE A 549 26.16 -15.84 -5.98
N SER A 550 26.11 -17.09 -6.43
CA SER A 550 26.06 -17.47 -7.86
C SER A 550 24.80 -18.28 -8.13
N GLY A 551 23.97 -17.84 -9.08
CA GLY A 551 22.77 -18.54 -9.51
C GLY A 551 22.69 -18.66 -11.03
N ARG A 552 21.72 -19.43 -11.51
CA ARG A 552 21.50 -19.64 -12.95
C ARG A 552 20.01 -19.59 -13.29
N ILE A 553 19.70 -18.97 -14.42
CA ILE A 553 18.37 -18.88 -14.99
C ILE A 553 18.42 -19.59 -16.34
N ARG A 554 17.80 -20.76 -16.48
CA ARG A 554 17.64 -21.44 -17.77
C ARG A 554 16.43 -20.86 -18.51
N PHE A 555 16.49 -20.83 -19.84
CA PHE A 555 15.38 -20.36 -20.69
C PHE A 555 15.29 -21.15 -22.00
N GLU A 556 14.08 -21.27 -22.54
CA GLU A 556 13.81 -22.04 -23.76
C GLU A 556 12.92 -21.27 -24.75
N ASN A 557 13.26 -21.33 -26.05
CA ASN A 557 12.48 -20.80 -27.17
C ASN A 557 12.05 -19.33 -27.03
N LEU A 558 12.85 -18.49 -26.37
CA LEU A 558 12.58 -17.05 -26.25
C LEU A 558 12.91 -16.32 -27.57
N THR A 559 12.11 -15.33 -27.95
CA THR A 559 12.48 -14.39 -29.03
C THR A 559 13.62 -13.47 -28.57
N ARG A 560 14.26 -12.77 -29.51
CA ARG A 560 15.24 -11.72 -29.21
C ARG A 560 14.69 -10.66 -28.24
N ILE A 561 13.42 -10.29 -28.39
CA ILE A 561 12.71 -9.30 -27.58
C ILE A 561 12.42 -9.85 -26.16
N GLU A 562 11.95 -11.10 -26.07
CA GLU A 562 11.63 -11.75 -24.78
C GLU A 562 12.90 -11.97 -23.92
N LEU A 563 13.99 -12.40 -24.56
CA LEU A 563 15.31 -12.52 -23.91
C LEU A 563 15.85 -11.14 -23.51
N GLY A 564 15.66 -10.13 -24.36
CA GLY A 564 15.98 -8.73 -24.07
C GLY A 564 15.25 -8.19 -22.83
N ALA A 565 13.97 -8.50 -22.68
CA ALA A 565 13.16 -8.09 -21.53
C ALA A 565 13.71 -8.64 -20.20
N LEU A 566 14.15 -9.91 -20.17
CA LEU A 566 14.80 -10.52 -19.00
C LEU A 566 16.14 -9.84 -18.68
N LEU A 567 16.97 -9.64 -19.69
CA LEU A 567 18.30 -9.04 -19.52
C LEU A 567 18.20 -7.59 -19.05
N PHE A 568 17.21 -6.83 -19.55
CA PHE A 568 16.95 -5.44 -19.18
C PHE A 568 16.64 -5.26 -17.68
N VAL A 569 15.97 -6.24 -17.05
CA VAL A 569 15.65 -6.19 -15.61
C VAL A 569 16.68 -6.88 -14.71
N LEU A 570 17.56 -7.73 -15.27
CA LEU A 570 18.68 -8.33 -14.55
C LEU A 570 19.90 -7.40 -14.54
N ASP A 571 20.20 -6.76 -15.66
CA ASP A 571 21.29 -5.79 -15.84
C ASP A 571 20.77 -4.35 -15.69
N LEU A 572 20.57 -3.91 -14.44
CA LEU A 572 20.10 -2.56 -14.14
C LEU A 572 21.23 -1.53 -14.29
N PRO A 573 21.01 -0.40 -15.00
CA PRO A 573 22.07 0.56 -15.30
C PRO A 573 22.54 1.37 -14.08
N GLY A 574 23.81 1.79 -14.10
CA GLY A 574 24.37 2.78 -13.18
C GLY A 574 24.25 2.43 -11.69
N SER A 575 23.52 3.26 -10.94
CA SER A 575 23.27 3.12 -9.50
C SER A 575 22.01 2.32 -9.16
N LEU A 576 21.26 1.82 -10.14
CA LEU A 576 20.01 1.09 -9.91
C LEU A 576 20.28 -0.32 -9.36
N ARG A 577 19.53 -0.74 -8.34
CA ARG A 577 19.75 -2.02 -7.62
C ARG A 577 18.45 -2.77 -7.37
N HIS A 578 18.56 -4.06 -7.06
CA HIS A 578 17.41 -4.92 -6.78
C HIS A 578 17.14 -5.06 -5.29
N LYS A 579 15.94 -5.53 -4.92
CA LYS A 579 15.54 -5.64 -3.50
C LYS A 579 14.75 -6.91 -3.17
N ILE A 580 15.34 -7.76 -2.32
CA ILE A 580 14.85 -9.11 -1.95
C ILE A 580 14.64 -9.28 -0.43
N GLY A 581 14.10 -10.42 0.01
CA GLY A 581 13.92 -10.76 1.42
C GLY A 581 12.79 -10.04 2.17
N MET A 582 12.71 -10.28 3.48
CA MET A 582 11.61 -9.83 4.37
C MET A 582 11.86 -8.46 5.00
N GLY A 583 13.14 -8.09 5.19
CA GLY A 583 13.53 -6.83 5.85
C GLY A 583 13.46 -5.56 4.99
N LYS A 584 12.87 -5.61 3.78
CA LYS A 584 12.88 -4.49 2.80
C LYS A 584 12.46 -3.12 3.39
N PRO A 585 11.41 -3.01 4.24
CA PRO A 585 10.99 -1.72 4.79
C PRO A 585 12.06 -1.03 5.65
N LEU A 586 12.96 -1.82 6.24
CA LEU A 586 14.02 -1.36 7.15
C LEU A 586 15.35 -1.13 6.42
N GLY A 587 15.37 -1.26 5.09
CA GLY A 587 16.54 -1.02 4.24
C GLY A 587 17.28 -2.28 3.80
N LEU A 588 17.07 -3.41 4.48
CA LEU A 588 17.70 -4.71 4.17
C LEU A 588 17.36 -5.22 2.77
N GLY A 589 18.15 -6.17 2.28
CA GLY A 589 17.86 -6.91 1.06
C GLY A 589 18.21 -6.19 -0.25
N SER A 590 18.93 -5.07 -0.19
CA SER A 590 19.49 -4.41 -1.39
C SER A 590 20.64 -5.26 -1.95
N ILE A 591 20.58 -5.59 -3.24
CA ILE A 591 21.60 -6.40 -3.94
C ILE A 591 21.97 -5.78 -5.29
N LYS A 592 23.17 -6.09 -5.78
CA LYS A 592 23.56 -5.90 -7.18
C LYS A 592 23.53 -7.26 -7.87
N ILE A 593 22.97 -7.33 -9.08
CA ILE A 593 23.05 -8.50 -9.95
C ILE A 593 23.93 -8.15 -11.14
N THR A 594 24.78 -9.08 -11.57
CA THR A 594 25.58 -8.99 -12.80
C THR A 594 25.33 -10.26 -13.62
N PRO A 595 24.55 -10.19 -14.73
CA PRO A 595 24.23 -11.35 -15.55
C PRO A 595 25.32 -11.66 -16.58
N SER A 596 25.34 -12.90 -17.08
CA SER A 596 26.18 -13.36 -18.20
C SER A 596 25.40 -14.35 -19.06
N LEU A 597 25.15 -13.99 -20.32
CA LEU A 597 24.33 -14.76 -21.25
C LEU A 597 25.15 -15.84 -21.99
N THR A 598 24.66 -17.07 -21.95
CA THR A 598 25.11 -18.17 -22.82
C THR A 598 23.92 -18.75 -23.58
N VAL A 599 23.99 -18.76 -24.91
CA VAL A 599 22.99 -19.40 -25.79
C VAL A 599 23.48 -20.81 -26.12
N SER A 600 22.61 -21.81 -25.98
CA SER A 600 22.88 -23.18 -26.42
C SER A 600 22.23 -23.43 -27.79
N ILE A 601 23.09 -23.64 -28.79
CA ILE A 601 22.71 -23.93 -30.17
C ILE A 601 22.20 -25.38 -30.23
N ARG A 602 20.87 -25.55 -30.30
CA ARG A 602 20.23 -26.87 -30.31
C ARG A 602 20.24 -27.52 -31.69
N GLU A 603 19.99 -26.74 -32.73
CA GLU A 603 19.91 -27.18 -34.13
C GLU A 603 21.20 -26.84 -34.91
N LYS A 604 21.31 -27.30 -36.17
CA LYS A 604 22.43 -26.96 -37.05
C LYS A 604 22.37 -25.48 -37.41
N THR A 605 23.49 -24.75 -37.33
CA THR A 605 23.52 -23.37 -37.82
C THR A 605 23.47 -23.33 -39.35
N ALA A 606 23.04 -22.19 -39.92
CA ALA A 606 23.04 -21.97 -41.37
C ALA A 606 24.44 -22.16 -42.01
N ASN A 607 25.50 -21.86 -41.24
CA ASN A 607 26.90 -22.03 -41.65
C ASN A 607 27.41 -23.48 -41.46
N GLY A 608 26.51 -24.43 -41.17
CA GLY A 608 26.80 -25.85 -41.09
C GLY A 608 27.35 -26.35 -39.76
N ILE A 609 27.53 -25.49 -38.75
CA ILE A 609 28.07 -25.86 -37.44
C ILE A 609 27.06 -26.78 -36.71
N PRO A 610 27.46 -27.98 -36.25
CA PRO A 610 26.57 -28.90 -35.55
C PRO A 610 26.07 -28.34 -34.21
N GLY A 611 24.76 -28.41 -33.99
CA GLY A 611 24.15 -28.13 -32.70
C GLY A 611 24.42 -29.22 -31.64
N ARG A 612 24.01 -28.96 -30.40
CA ARG A 612 24.26 -29.81 -29.21
C ARG A 612 23.88 -31.28 -29.40
N TYR A 613 22.83 -31.55 -30.17
CA TYR A 613 22.32 -32.91 -30.39
C TYR A 613 22.81 -33.56 -31.71
N GLN A 614 23.75 -32.91 -32.42
CA GLN A 614 24.29 -33.39 -33.69
C GLN A 614 25.77 -33.79 -33.63
N LYS A 615 26.48 -33.40 -32.57
CA LYS A 615 27.88 -33.75 -32.33
C LYS A 615 28.04 -33.95 -30.82
N LEU A 616 28.64 -35.07 -30.41
CA LEU A 616 28.74 -35.46 -29.00
C LEU A 616 30.06 -35.02 -28.35
N PHE A 617 31.16 -35.13 -29.09
CA PHE A 617 32.52 -34.81 -28.62
C PHE A 617 33.13 -33.69 -29.45
N GLY A 618 33.78 -32.73 -28.79
CA GLY A 618 34.77 -31.81 -29.37
C GLY A 618 36.13 -32.50 -29.52
N GLU A 619 37.21 -31.73 -29.46
CA GLU A 619 38.58 -32.29 -29.58
C GLU A 619 39.01 -33.03 -28.30
N GLU A 620 38.81 -32.44 -27.11
CA GLU A 620 39.19 -33.02 -25.82
C GLU A 620 38.05 -33.07 -24.78
N SER A 621 36.82 -32.70 -25.15
CA SER A 621 35.69 -32.58 -24.21
C SER A 621 34.32 -32.76 -24.89
N TRP A 622 33.23 -32.69 -24.13
CA TRP A 622 31.86 -32.75 -24.68
C TRP A 622 31.55 -31.54 -25.56
N HIS A 623 30.90 -31.76 -26.70
CA HIS A 623 30.45 -30.67 -27.57
C HIS A 623 29.14 -30.06 -27.03
N LEU A 624 29.25 -29.03 -26.19
CA LEU A 624 28.09 -28.39 -25.55
C LEU A 624 27.26 -27.50 -26.50
N ALA A 625 27.87 -27.06 -27.61
CA ALA A 625 27.32 -26.07 -28.54
C ALA A 625 26.79 -24.81 -27.81
N GLU A 626 27.63 -24.23 -26.95
CA GLU A 626 27.29 -23.09 -26.10
C GLU A 626 28.13 -21.87 -26.49
N GLU A 627 27.47 -20.75 -26.79
CA GLU A 627 28.11 -19.50 -27.21
C GLU A 627 27.74 -18.37 -26.22
N LYS A 628 28.75 -17.71 -25.66
CA LYS A 628 28.55 -16.46 -24.92
C LYS A 628 28.11 -15.36 -25.88
N ARG A 629 27.15 -14.54 -25.46
CA ARG A 629 26.61 -13.42 -26.23
C ARG A 629 26.72 -12.13 -25.43
N ASP A 630 26.93 -11.02 -26.13
CA ASP A 630 26.72 -9.70 -25.56
C ASP A 630 25.22 -9.50 -25.26
N ILE A 631 24.91 -8.80 -24.18
CA ILE A 631 23.52 -8.62 -23.72
C ILE A 631 22.86 -7.35 -24.25
N GLN A 632 23.65 -6.38 -24.74
CA GLN A 632 23.14 -5.06 -25.09
C GLN A 632 22.25 -5.11 -26.34
N GLU A 633 22.63 -5.92 -27.34
CA GLU A 633 21.84 -6.08 -28.56
C GLU A 633 20.40 -6.61 -28.32
N TYR A 634 20.21 -7.41 -27.26
CA TYR A 634 18.89 -7.92 -26.84
C TYR A 634 18.13 -6.85 -26.05
N LYS A 635 18.80 -6.15 -25.13
CA LYS A 635 18.22 -5.04 -24.34
C LYS A 635 17.72 -3.91 -25.26
N ASP A 636 18.49 -3.57 -26.30
CA ASP A 636 18.11 -2.58 -27.30
C ASP A 636 16.90 -3.08 -28.13
N ALA A 637 16.90 -4.34 -28.57
CA ALA A 637 15.76 -4.92 -29.30
C ALA A 637 14.45 -4.89 -28.49
N PHE A 638 14.53 -5.13 -27.18
CA PHE A 638 13.39 -4.98 -26.27
C PHE A 638 12.94 -3.53 -26.12
N ALA A 639 13.88 -2.59 -25.94
CA ALA A 639 13.56 -1.17 -25.85
C ALA A 639 12.91 -0.62 -27.13
N GLN A 640 13.44 -0.97 -28.29
CA GLN A 640 12.89 -0.61 -29.61
C GLN A 640 11.45 -1.12 -29.77
N PHE A 641 11.17 -2.37 -29.38
CA PHE A 641 9.81 -2.93 -29.38
C PHE A 641 8.86 -2.12 -28.48
N ILE A 642 9.19 -1.92 -27.20
CA ILE A 642 8.32 -1.19 -26.27
C ILE A 642 8.09 0.26 -26.73
N LEU A 643 9.15 0.96 -27.16
CA LEU A 643 9.03 2.35 -27.62
C LEU A 643 8.19 2.48 -28.90
N LYS A 644 8.21 1.46 -29.77
CA LYS A 644 7.37 1.38 -30.98
C LYS A 644 5.90 1.16 -30.64
N GLU A 645 5.59 0.25 -29.72
CA GLU A 645 4.22 0.02 -29.23
C GLU A 645 3.66 1.23 -28.46
N LEU A 646 4.53 2.04 -27.84
CA LEU A 646 4.18 3.33 -27.24
C LEU A 646 4.06 4.49 -28.26
N GLY A 647 4.33 4.25 -29.55
CA GLY A 647 4.25 5.28 -30.60
C GLY A 647 5.35 6.35 -30.55
N VAL A 648 6.50 6.05 -29.95
CA VAL A 648 7.62 6.99 -29.84
C VAL A 648 8.34 7.13 -31.19
N ALA A 649 8.61 8.36 -31.61
CA ALA A 649 9.30 8.64 -32.86
C ALA A 649 10.75 8.09 -32.85
N GLU A 650 11.22 7.62 -34.01
CA GLU A 650 12.54 6.98 -34.18
C GLU A 650 12.81 5.75 -33.29
N ALA A 651 11.77 5.07 -32.79
CA ALA A 651 11.89 3.90 -31.93
C ALA A 651 12.82 2.81 -32.47
N ASP A 652 12.88 2.57 -33.80
CA ASP A 652 13.77 1.55 -34.39
C ASP A 652 15.28 1.90 -34.27
N LYS A 653 15.64 3.13 -33.85
CA LYS A 653 17.02 3.58 -33.55
C LYS A 653 17.33 3.67 -32.05
N ALA A 654 16.33 3.42 -31.20
CA ALA A 654 16.45 3.61 -29.77
C ALA A 654 17.34 2.56 -29.10
N THR A 655 17.86 2.91 -27.93
CA THR A 655 18.68 2.06 -27.06
C THR A 655 17.92 1.72 -25.77
N ALA A 656 18.47 0.79 -24.98
CA ALA A 656 17.97 0.48 -23.64
C ALA A 656 17.84 1.72 -22.73
N ASP A 657 18.76 2.68 -22.86
CA ASP A 657 18.75 3.93 -22.07
C ASP A 657 17.58 4.86 -22.46
N ASP A 658 17.05 4.76 -23.68
CA ASP A 658 15.90 5.56 -24.11
C ASP A 658 14.58 5.06 -23.52
N LEU A 659 14.46 3.76 -23.22
CA LEU A 659 13.32 3.20 -22.51
C LEU A 659 13.29 3.69 -21.05
N TRP A 660 14.43 3.78 -20.36
CA TRP A 660 14.51 4.34 -19.01
C TRP A 660 14.09 5.82 -18.90
N LYS A 661 14.01 6.55 -20.02
CA LYS A 661 13.53 7.94 -20.06
C LYS A 661 12.00 8.06 -20.04
N GLN A 662 11.25 6.96 -20.20
CA GLN A 662 9.78 7.00 -20.21
C GLN A 662 9.20 7.31 -18.81
N PRO A 663 8.11 8.09 -18.68
CA PRO A 663 7.68 8.61 -17.37
C PRO A 663 7.42 7.55 -16.28
N PRO A 664 6.78 6.39 -16.54
CA PRO A 664 6.63 5.35 -15.51
C PRO A 664 7.97 4.77 -15.07
N LEU A 665 8.92 4.64 -16.01
CA LEU A 665 10.26 4.12 -15.73
C LEU A 665 11.14 5.14 -15.00
N GLN A 666 10.92 6.45 -15.17
CA GLN A 666 11.57 7.47 -14.33
C GLN A 666 11.17 7.36 -12.85
N GLU A 667 9.90 7.04 -12.57
CA GLU A 667 9.43 6.79 -11.21
C GLU A 667 9.99 5.47 -10.65
N LEU A 668 10.12 4.43 -11.48
CA LEU A 668 10.83 3.17 -11.13
C LEU A 668 12.32 3.43 -10.83
N THR A 669 13.04 4.13 -11.72
CA THR A 669 14.43 4.58 -11.54
C THR A 669 14.60 5.31 -10.23
N ALA A 670 13.67 6.20 -9.85
CA ALA A 670 13.75 6.91 -8.58
C ALA A 670 13.73 5.97 -7.37
N VAL A 671 12.92 4.89 -7.38
CA VAL A 671 12.88 3.90 -6.27
C VAL A 671 14.09 2.97 -6.25
N LEU A 672 14.57 2.54 -7.43
CA LEU A 672 15.71 1.62 -7.57
C LEU A 672 17.10 2.27 -7.39
N ASP A 673 17.20 3.61 -7.46
CA ASP A 673 18.48 4.33 -7.34
C ASP A 673 19.06 4.19 -5.92
N PHE A 674 20.15 3.44 -5.79
CA PHE A 674 20.84 3.19 -4.52
C PHE A 674 21.63 4.41 -4.03
N ASP A 675 22.00 5.34 -4.91
CA ASP A 675 22.71 6.57 -4.52
C ASP A 675 21.82 7.49 -3.68
N ASN A 676 20.49 7.30 -3.72
CA ASN A 676 19.57 7.98 -2.81
C ASN A 676 19.93 7.75 -1.34
N THR A 677 20.56 6.63 -0.99
CA THR A 677 21.03 6.34 0.37
C THR A 677 22.10 7.33 0.87
N ALA A 678 22.76 8.05 -0.04
CA ALA A 678 23.71 9.11 0.28
C ALA A 678 23.05 10.48 0.54
N LEU A 679 21.77 10.68 0.18
CA LEU A 679 21.07 11.96 0.32
C LEU A 679 20.87 12.36 1.79
N GLU A 680 20.89 13.67 2.05
CA GLU A 680 20.67 14.23 3.38
C GLU A 680 19.26 13.86 3.89
N ASN A 681 19.19 13.40 5.14
CA ASN A 681 17.96 12.98 5.84
C ASN A 681 17.13 11.90 5.10
N TRP A 682 17.75 11.11 4.21
CA TRP A 682 17.06 10.10 3.41
C TRP A 682 16.24 9.11 4.25
N ASN A 683 16.86 8.51 5.27
CA ASN A 683 16.18 7.54 6.13
C ASN A 683 14.93 8.10 6.84
N ASP A 684 14.87 9.42 7.13
CA ASP A 684 13.70 10.11 7.70
C ASP A 684 12.64 10.50 6.66
N ARG A 685 13.02 10.61 5.38
CA ARG A 685 12.11 10.79 4.24
C ARG A 685 11.44 9.47 3.84
N THR A 686 12.06 8.33 4.16
CA THR A 686 11.64 6.98 3.76
C THR A 686 11.43 6.01 4.94
N ARG A 687 11.00 6.50 6.10
CA ARG A 687 10.61 5.66 7.25
C ARG A 687 9.10 5.43 7.29
N TYR A 688 8.63 4.59 8.21
CA TYR A 688 7.22 4.58 8.58
C TYR A 688 6.85 5.88 9.31
N MET A 689 5.63 6.36 9.07
CA MET A 689 4.97 7.37 9.91
C MET A 689 4.64 6.78 11.29
N GLU A 690 4.65 7.62 12.31
CA GLU A 690 4.45 7.24 13.71
C GLU A 690 3.13 7.82 14.27
N ILE A 691 2.49 7.07 15.17
CA ILE A 691 1.29 7.52 15.90
C ILE A 691 1.64 8.52 17.00
N GLU A 692 2.87 8.45 17.54
CA GLU A 692 3.36 9.33 18.60
C GLU A 692 4.81 9.81 18.34
N ARG A 693 5.07 10.45 17.19
CA ARG A 693 6.40 11.01 16.91
C ARG A 693 6.74 12.10 17.92
N ARG A 694 7.88 12.00 18.59
CA ARG A 694 8.37 13.07 19.48
C ARG A 694 9.09 14.15 18.66
N ARG A 695 8.59 15.38 18.72
CA ARG A 695 9.27 16.59 18.23
C ARG A 695 9.47 17.55 19.40
N GLY A 696 10.65 17.48 20.01
CA GLY A 696 10.90 18.12 21.31
C GLY A 696 10.00 17.54 22.40
N GLN A 697 9.33 18.40 23.17
CA GLN A 697 8.37 17.98 24.21
C GLN A 697 6.99 17.57 23.67
N LYS A 698 6.68 17.80 22.39
CA LYS A 698 5.36 17.48 21.81
C LYS A 698 5.36 16.08 21.18
N LYS A 699 4.31 15.31 21.45
CA LYS A 699 3.93 14.12 20.67
C LYS A 699 3.03 14.56 19.50
N GLU A 700 3.32 14.07 18.30
CA GLU A 700 2.56 14.34 17.08
C GLU A 700 2.13 13.01 16.44
N ASN A 701 0.84 12.91 16.08
CA ASN A 701 0.32 11.79 15.30
C ASN A 701 0.36 12.16 13.81
N GLU A 702 1.30 11.59 13.07
CA GLU A 702 1.54 11.94 11.67
C GLU A 702 0.40 11.50 10.73
N PHE A 703 -0.37 10.47 11.11
CA PHE A 703 -1.51 9.99 10.32
C PHE A 703 -2.74 10.90 10.38
N LYS A 704 -2.81 11.80 11.39
CA LYS A 704 -4.00 12.61 11.72
C LYS A 704 -4.54 13.45 10.56
N GLU A 705 -3.64 14.08 9.80
CA GLU A 705 -4.00 14.98 8.70
C GLU A 705 -3.97 14.27 7.32
N ARG A 706 -3.99 12.92 7.33
CA ARG A 706 -4.12 12.01 6.16
C ARG A 706 -3.30 12.46 4.95
N HIS A 707 -2.01 12.70 5.18
CA HIS A 707 -1.11 13.10 4.12
C HIS A 707 -1.03 12.03 3.01
N VAL A 708 -0.84 12.50 1.78
CA VAL A 708 -0.73 11.66 0.57
C VAL A 708 0.75 11.44 0.28
N LEU A 709 1.12 10.25 -0.22
CA LEU A 709 2.49 9.99 -0.68
C LEU A 709 2.77 10.82 -1.95
N PRO A 710 3.92 11.52 -2.06
CA PRO A 710 4.30 12.18 -3.29
C PRO A 710 4.84 11.15 -4.32
N PRO A 711 4.92 11.49 -5.61
CA PRO A 711 5.58 10.64 -6.61
C PRO A 711 7.04 10.31 -6.21
N PRO A 712 7.57 9.11 -6.52
CA PRO A 712 8.95 8.73 -6.22
C PRO A 712 10.02 9.76 -6.61
N SER A 713 9.95 10.33 -7.81
CA SER A 713 10.83 11.39 -8.31
C SER A 713 10.87 12.61 -7.39
N ARG A 714 9.72 12.98 -6.80
CA ARG A 714 9.58 14.08 -5.84
C ARG A 714 10.08 13.71 -4.44
N VAL A 715 10.04 12.43 -4.05
CA VAL A 715 10.67 11.95 -2.80
C VAL A 715 12.19 12.07 -2.87
N ARG A 716 12.81 11.76 -4.03
CA ARG A 716 14.24 12.01 -4.31
C ARG A 716 14.57 13.50 -4.30
N GLY A 717 13.73 14.31 -4.96
CA GLY A 717 13.95 15.74 -5.18
C GLY A 717 14.82 15.99 -6.42
N SER A 718 14.84 17.23 -6.90
CA SER A 718 15.67 17.62 -8.05
C SER A 718 17.17 17.45 -7.74
N LYS A 719 17.84 16.59 -8.51
CA LYS A 719 19.31 16.63 -8.67
C LYS A 719 19.66 17.81 -9.59
#